data_AF-A0A7S4LMH2-F1
#
_entry.id   AF-A0A7S4LMH2-F1
#
_cell.length_a   1.000
_cell.length_b   1.000
_cell.length_c   1.000
_cell.angle_alpha   90.00
_cell.angle_beta   90.00
_cell.angle_gamma   90.00
#
_symmetry.space_group_name_H-M   'P 1'
#
loop_
_entity.id
_entity.type
_entity.pdbx_description
1 polymer ?
#
loop_
_entity_poly.entity_id
_entity_poly.type
_entity_poly.pdbx_seq_one_letter_code
_entity_poly.pdbx_strand_id
1 'polypeptide(L)'
;MVGSNLVAALDLQSSYCLKESSDMLIDSYLIQQRANVFRRGYRNWRQFATKRQQHNAVPVTEIKGAEGEVMDIATGVITVPAQPVEPLGNRNLDMKLPLARSRDSLSAGFGSREALSSPASPALLPSAISINRLSRTNLDRQSAHNLSLHALQDALQAHPGAKTLSTAELDEALHPEHWTKFYITPYTEAPKKKILPVSTAMLELHMEQACKAKMPTYKRSADYWMVHLGVGGFHRSHQAVYTDLLLHYYENQKDAEPDEVFGICGMGLMPWDSKMYQTMLDQDNLYTVLSRSDAGTDAHVVGAIMEYIFAPDDHDVAIEKLAAPETRIVSLTVTEKGYCQNVAGVLDMSNPMVMHDLQDLDHPQTALGMITAGMLRRKERGMDSLTVLSCDNMPENGDTFKKILLEFVHHVDPALEEWMKEHTSFPNTMVDRITPVTEEQHRIILKDEFGIDDQWPVVAEHYGQWVVEDHFVGGRPDWEKVGVLFVPDVKPYEYMKLRLLNGGHSALAYLSYLAGHLFVDLAMGDAAVGGFVVTYLQSLKPCIPEVPGVNLDEYSDMLVKRFSNPYIKDKVERLAEDGSKKLYNTMRGPILELTHLHKSTQCIATAVAGFIKFMSGTDVHGTPIPCIRDPQAAVLQQPCLNSCLSFDATEPLLIVFGKEVVALSNFVQEVSIALQSIVVDGAVRAMLQAAASCT
;
A
#
# COMPACT_ATOMS: atom_id res chain seq x y z
N MET A 1 9.07 -65.28 0.88
CA MET A 1 10.16 -64.88 1.81
C MET A 1 10.20 -63.36 1.71
N VAL A 2 9.88 -62.58 2.75
CA VAL A 2 10.64 -62.46 4.01
C VAL A 2 12.11 -62.19 3.67
N GLY A 3 12.73 -61.05 3.97
CA GLY A 3 12.34 -59.92 4.81
C GLY A 3 13.63 -59.12 5.09
N SER A 4 13.58 -58.13 5.98
CA SER A 4 14.77 -57.46 6.56
C SER A 4 15.86 -56.98 5.58
N ASN A 5 15.78 -55.72 5.16
CA ASN A 5 16.85 -54.73 5.42
C ASN A 5 16.39 -53.29 5.18
N LEU A 6 15.24 -52.94 5.77
CA LEU A 6 14.73 -51.57 5.87
C LEU A 6 15.42 -50.82 7.04
N VAL A 7 16.76 -50.78 7.05
CA VAL A 7 17.58 -50.14 8.10
C VAL A 7 18.79 -49.37 7.54
N ALA A 8 19.36 -49.79 6.41
CA ALA A 8 20.64 -49.24 5.91
C ALA A 8 20.52 -47.93 5.06
N ALA A 9 19.37 -47.27 5.02
CA ALA A 9 19.12 -46.06 4.23
C ALA A 9 18.52 -44.88 5.02
N LEU A 10 18.45 -45.00 6.36
CA LEU A 10 17.95 -43.93 7.26
C LEU A 10 19.04 -43.38 8.21
N ASP A 11 20.30 -43.80 8.03
CA ASP A 11 21.40 -43.53 8.97
C ASP A 11 22.52 -42.63 8.40
N LEU A 12 22.23 -41.94 7.28
CA LEU A 12 23.17 -41.02 6.61
C LEU A 12 22.61 -39.59 6.38
N GLN A 13 21.45 -39.27 6.97
CA GLN A 13 20.88 -37.91 7.01
C GLN A 13 20.40 -37.46 8.41
N SER A 14 20.58 -38.29 9.44
CA SER A 14 20.04 -38.09 10.79
C SER A 14 21.10 -37.70 11.84
N SER A 15 22.39 -37.73 11.51
CA SER A 15 23.51 -37.59 12.45
C SER A 15 24.30 -36.27 12.37
N TYR A 16 23.87 -35.31 11.52
CA TYR A 16 24.49 -33.98 11.40
C TYR A 16 23.60 -32.78 11.78
N CYS A 17 22.36 -33.00 12.25
CA CYS A 17 21.41 -31.92 12.60
C CYS A 17 20.92 -31.90 14.07
N LEU A 18 21.51 -32.70 14.97
CA LEU A 18 21.04 -32.83 16.37
C LEU A 18 22.14 -32.72 17.43
N LYS A 19 23.10 -31.80 17.24
CA LYS A 19 24.07 -31.43 18.31
C LYS A 19 24.38 -29.94 18.48
N GLU A 20 23.69 -29.04 17.76
CA GLU A 20 23.82 -27.58 17.90
C GLU A 20 22.51 -26.87 18.29
N SER A 21 21.49 -27.62 18.75
CA SER A 21 20.13 -27.11 18.96
C SER A 21 19.69 -26.99 20.43
N SER A 22 20.59 -27.13 21.41
CA SER A 22 20.29 -26.92 22.83
C SER A 22 20.85 -25.60 23.42
N ASP A 23 22.01 -25.12 22.95
CA ASP A 23 22.65 -23.92 23.53
C ASP A 23 22.21 -22.60 22.88
N MET A 24 21.70 -22.63 21.64
CA MET A 24 21.26 -21.43 20.92
C MET A 24 19.88 -20.86 21.36
N LEU A 25 19.11 -21.60 22.16
CA LEU A 25 17.75 -21.19 22.57
C LEU A 25 17.70 -20.33 23.84
N ILE A 26 18.77 -20.30 24.65
CA ILE A 26 18.81 -19.50 25.88
C ILE A 26 19.14 -18.02 25.59
N ASP A 27 19.95 -17.74 24.56
CA ASP A 27 20.37 -16.36 24.24
C ASP A 27 19.29 -15.53 23.53
N SER A 28 18.48 -16.14 22.65
CA SER A 28 17.41 -15.43 21.92
C SER A 28 16.44 -14.70 22.86
N TYR A 29 16.02 -15.36 23.94
CA TYR A 29 15.10 -14.79 24.93
C TYR A 29 15.75 -13.66 25.75
N LEU A 30 17.00 -13.83 26.17
CA LEU A 30 17.75 -12.82 26.93
C LEU A 30 18.06 -11.57 26.08
N ILE A 31 18.40 -11.75 24.80
CA ILE A 31 18.60 -10.66 23.84
C ILE A 31 17.29 -9.91 23.59
N GLN A 32 16.16 -10.61 23.38
CA GLN A 32 14.85 -9.97 23.24
C GLN A 32 14.42 -9.21 24.50
N GLN A 33 14.62 -9.77 25.70
CA GLN A 33 14.31 -9.10 26.96
C GLN A 33 15.16 -7.82 27.14
N ARG A 34 16.47 -7.88 26.88
CA ARG A 34 17.37 -6.71 26.94
C ARG A 34 16.98 -5.64 25.91
N ALA A 35 16.65 -6.04 24.67
CA ALA A 35 16.16 -5.13 23.63
C ALA A 35 14.82 -4.47 24.01
N ASN A 36 13.91 -5.20 24.65
CA ASN A 36 12.62 -4.67 25.10
C ASN A 36 12.75 -3.71 26.30
N VAL A 37 13.67 -3.97 27.23
CA VAL A 37 14.03 -3.03 28.31
C VAL A 37 14.62 -1.75 27.73
N PHE A 38 15.55 -1.86 26.77
CA PHE A 38 16.13 -0.70 26.07
C PHE A 38 15.06 0.12 25.33
N ARG A 39 14.16 -0.53 24.57
CA ARG A 39 13.03 0.12 23.89
C ARG A 39 12.08 0.83 24.86
N ARG A 40 11.80 0.24 26.04
CA ARG A 40 11.00 0.89 27.10
C ARG A 40 11.72 2.12 27.68
N GLY A 41 13.00 2.00 27.99
CA GLY A 41 13.82 3.13 28.47
C GLY A 41 13.85 4.30 27.48
N TYR A 42 14.09 4.00 26.19
CA TYR A 42 14.09 5.00 25.12
C TYR A 42 12.71 5.67 24.93
N ARG A 43 11.62 4.89 24.97
CA ARG A 43 10.25 5.43 24.83
C ARG A 43 9.86 6.34 26.01
N ASN A 44 10.24 5.97 27.23
CA ASN A 44 10.04 6.79 28.43
C ASN A 44 10.90 8.07 28.41
N TRP A 45 12.16 7.97 28.00
CA TRP A 45 13.06 9.12 27.84
C TRP A 45 12.55 10.11 26.79
N ARG A 46 12.05 9.62 25.64
CA ARG A 46 11.46 10.48 24.59
C ARG A 46 10.24 11.24 25.12
N GLN A 47 9.34 10.58 25.85
CA GLN A 47 8.18 11.24 26.49
C GLN A 47 8.59 12.29 27.54
N PHE A 48 9.66 12.04 28.30
CA PHE A 48 10.21 12.99 29.26
C PHE A 48 10.83 14.22 28.56
N ALA A 49 11.56 14.00 27.47
CA ALA A 49 12.15 15.07 26.65
C ALA A 49 11.07 15.96 25.99
N THR A 50 10.01 15.37 25.43
CA THR A 50 8.90 16.13 24.83
C THR A 50 8.17 17.00 25.86
N LYS A 51 7.92 16.49 27.07
CA LYS A 51 7.34 17.31 28.17
C LYS A 51 8.25 18.47 28.57
N ARG A 52 9.57 18.31 28.50
CA ARG A 52 10.54 19.35 28.86
C ARG A 52 10.64 20.48 27.83
N GLN A 53 10.31 20.24 26.57
CA GLN A 53 10.25 21.28 25.52
C GLN A 53 8.98 22.13 25.57
N GLN A 54 7.88 21.64 26.16
CA GLN A 54 6.58 22.33 26.14
C GLN A 54 6.39 23.39 27.23
N HIS A 55 7.25 23.45 28.26
CA HIS A 55 7.15 24.42 29.36
C HIS A 55 8.48 25.12 29.63
N ASN A 56 8.57 26.38 29.23
CA ASN A 56 9.71 27.25 29.52
C ASN A 56 9.37 28.18 30.70
N ALA A 57 10.28 28.24 31.69
CA ALA A 57 10.39 29.25 32.75
C ALA A 57 9.25 29.39 33.81
N VAL A 58 9.26 28.54 34.86
CA VAL A 58 9.01 28.92 36.27
C VAL A 58 9.88 28.05 37.19
N PRO A 59 10.59 28.59 38.22
CA PRO A 59 11.28 27.77 39.21
C PRO A 59 10.27 27.19 40.22
N VAL A 60 10.10 25.87 40.21
CA VAL A 60 9.31 25.13 41.21
C VAL A 60 10.25 24.64 42.30
N THR A 61 9.99 24.98 43.56
CA THR A 61 10.86 24.64 44.71
C THR A 61 10.46 23.36 45.46
N GLU A 62 9.22 22.89 45.33
CA GLU A 62 8.75 21.62 45.90
C GLU A 62 7.83 20.88 44.92
N ILE A 63 7.93 19.55 44.87
CA ILE A 63 6.97 18.68 44.19
C ILE A 63 6.45 17.64 45.20
N LYS A 64 5.13 17.47 45.24
CA LYS A 64 4.45 16.46 46.08
C LYS A 64 4.00 15.26 45.25
N GLY A 65 4.34 14.06 45.71
CA GLY A 65 3.89 12.80 45.13
C GLY A 65 2.46 12.42 45.53
N ALA A 66 1.85 11.49 44.79
CA ALA A 66 0.47 11.04 45.01
C ALA A 66 0.26 10.29 46.36
N GLU A 67 1.34 9.85 47.01
CA GLU A 67 1.31 9.09 48.28
C GLU A 67 1.92 9.88 49.46
N GLY A 68 1.98 11.22 49.35
CA GLY A 68 2.39 12.09 50.46
C GLY A 68 3.89 12.34 50.61
N GLU A 69 4.71 11.79 49.71
CA GLU A 69 6.15 12.07 49.64
C GLU A 69 6.43 13.54 49.25
N VAL A 70 7.43 14.13 49.89
CA VAL A 70 7.94 15.49 49.59
C VAL A 70 9.40 15.38 49.17
N MET A 71 9.74 16.02 48.04
CA MET A 71 11.10 16.07 47.51
C MET A 71 11.63 17.51 47.54
N ASP A 72 12.74 17.72 48.27
CA ASP A 72 13.54 18.94 48.18
C ASP A 72 14.45 18.86 46.94
N ILE A 73 14.28 19.83 46.02
CA ILE A 73 14.92 19.80 44.70
C ILE A 73 16.37 20.30 44.75
N ALA A 74 16.76 21.06 45.78
CA ALA A 74 18.13 21.56 45.94
C ALA A 74 19.09 20.49 46.49
N THR A 75 18.58 19.56 47.29
CA THR A 75 19.36 18.49 47.93
C THR A 75 19.09 17.10 47.35
N GLY A 76 17.97 16.90 46.65
CA GLY A 76 17.59 15.61 46.06
C GLY A 76 17.21 14.55 47.10
N VAL A 77 16.90 14.96 48.33
CA VAL A 77 16.51 14.06 49.43
C VAL A 77 14.99 13.87 49.42
N ILE A 78 14.57 12.61 49.50
CA ILE A 78 13.16 12.21 49.66
C ILE A 78 12.98 11.72 51.09
N THR A 79 12.00 12.27 51.81
CA THR A 79 11.64 11.82 53.17
C THR A 79 10.29 11.11 53.17
N VAL A 80 10.28 9.88 53.70
CA VAL A 80 9.10 9.02 53.82
C VAL A 80 8.89 8.69 55.31
N PRO A 81 7.68 8.90 55.88
CA PRO A 81 7.41 8.55 57.27
C PRO A 81 7.21 7.04 57.43
N ALA A 82 7.83 6.44 58.46
CA ALA A 82 7.73 5.01 58.73
C ALA A 82 6.40 4.61 59.40
N GLN A 83 5.84 3.47 58.99
CA GLN A 83 4.70 2.78 59.62
C GLN A 83 5.10 1.34 59.99
N PRO A 84 4.60 0.76 61.10
CA PRO A 84 5.01 -0.56 61.57
C PRO A 84 4.23 -1.72 60.91
N VAL A 85 4.77 -2.94 61.04
CA VAL A 85 4.28 -4.16 60.38
C VAL A 85 3.50 -5.06 61.36
N GLU A 86 2.33 -5.56 60.96
CA GLU A 86 1.66 -6.72 61.58
C GLU A 86 1.44 -7.87 60.56
N PRO A 87 1.36 -9.14 61.01
CA PRO A 87 1.38 -10.31 60.12
C PRO A 87 0.00 -10.83 59.68
N LEU A 88 -0.01 -11.57 58.54
CA LEU A 88 -1.18 -12.08 57.81
C LEU A 88 -1.93 -13.25 58.48
N GLY A 89 -3.24 -13.35 58.22
CA GLY A 89 -4.09 -14.51 58.56
C GLY A 89 -5.24 -14.74 57.54
N ASN A 90 -5.51 -16.01 57.22
CA ASN A 90 -6.42 -16.48 56.15
C ASN A 90 -7.93 -16.20 56.36
N ARG A 91 -8.70 -16.11 55.24
CA ARG A 91 -9.98 -16.84 55.03
C ARG A 91 -10.50 -16.81 53.57
N ASN A 92 -11.51 -17.66 53.31
CA ASN A 92 -11.99 -18.16 52.00
C ASN A 92 -13.07 -17.29 51.30
N LEU A 93 -13.48 -17.76 50.11
CA LEU A 93 -14.76 -17.54 49.40
C LEU A 93 -15.99 -17.48 50.37
N ASP A 94 -17.16 -16.89 50.05
CA ASP A 94 -17.84 -16.78 48.74
C ASP A 94 -19.00 -15.73 48.70
N MET A 95 -19.47 -15.40 47.50
CA MET A 95 -20.74 -14.78 47.02
C MET A 95 -21.74 -13.95 47.88
N LYS A 96 -22.16 -12.82 47.25
CA LYS A 96 -23.54 -12.26 47.06
C LYS A 96 -24.27 -11.36 48.09
N LEU A 97 -24.32 -10.06 47.73
CA LEU A 97 -25.52 -9.20 47.56
C LEU A 97 -26.34 -8.72 48.82
N PRO A 98 -27.23 -7.69 48.73
CA PRO A 98 -26.94 -6.44 49.46
C PRO A 98 -28.04 -5.92 50.43
N LEU A 99 -27.67 -4.83 51.13
CA LEU A 99 -28.52 -3.77 51.73
C LEU A 99 -29.33 -4.06 53.03
N ALA A 100 -29.24 -3.05 53.91
CA ALA A 100 -30.24 -2.55 54.86
C ALA A 100 -30.15 -2.90 56.38
N ARG A 101 -29.90 -1.82 57.14
CA ARG A 101 -30.44 -1.44 58.47
C ARG A 101 -30.03 -2.18 59.77
N SER A 102 -29.47 -1.34 60.65
CA SER A 102 -29.73 -1.19 62.10
C SER A 102 -29.15 -2.14 63.16
N ARG A 103 -28.40 -1.48 64.06
CA ARG A 103 -28.38 -1.59 65.54
C ARG A 103 -27.78 -2.82 66.25
N ASP A 104 -26.81 -2.46 67.10
CA ASP A 104 -26.61 -2.84 68.49
C ASP A 104 -26.05 -4.24 68.89
N SER A 105 -24.84 -4.15 69.47
CA SER A 105 -24.41 -4.78 70.73
C SER A 105 -23.80 -6.19 70.79
N LEU A 106 -22.50 -6.19 71.16
CA LEU A 106 -21.86 -6.91 72.29
C LEU A 106 -21.72 -8.46 72.31
N SER A 107 -20.44 -8.86 72.28
CA SER A 107 -19.71 -9.63 73.33
C SER A 107 -19.41 -11.14 73.17
N ALA A 108 -18.11 -11.46 73.39
CA ALA A 108 -17.47 -12.69 73.91
C ALA A 108 -17.76 -14.07 73.27
N GLY A 109 -16.81 -15.02 73.18
CA GLY A 109 -15.38 -15.05 73.57
C GLY A 109 -14.73 -16.43 73.30
N PHE A 110 -13.41 -16.56 73.57
CA PHE A 110 -12.55 -17.76 73.78
C PHE A 110 -13.05 -19.20 73.41
N GLY A 111 -12.25 -20.12 72.86
CA GLY A 111 -10.82 -20.15 72.49
C GLY A 111 -10.19 -21.57 72.59
N SER A 112 -8.97 -21.79 72.05
CA SER A 112 -8.07 -22.97 72.26
C SER A 112 -8.52 -24.35 71.66
N ARG A 113 -7.67 -25.36 71.36
CA ARG A 113 -6.20 -25.58 71.40
C ARG A 113 -5.79 -26.88 70.65
N GLU A 114 -4.48 -27.03 70.34
CA GLU A 114 -3.69 -28.29 70.20
C GLU A 114 -4.02 -29.33 69.08
N ALA A 115 -3.15 -30.28 68.65
CA ALA A 115 -1.67 -30.34 68.48
C ALA A 115 -1.26 -31.71 67.84
N LEU A 116 0.04 -31.87 67.45
CA LEU A 116 0.75 -33.14 67.11
C LEU A 116 0.44 -33.75 65.71
N SER A 117 1.36 -34.43 64.98
CA SER A 117 2.77 -34.83 65.22
C SER A 117 3.62 -34.95 63.93
N SER A 118 4.95 -34.79 64.07
CA SER A 118 6.05 -35.03 63.09
C SER A 118 6.56 -36.51 63.18
N PRO A 119 7.76 -36.99 62.72
CA PRO A 119 8.86 -36.39 61.92
C PRO A 119 9.60 -37.28 60.88
N ALA A 120 10.47 -36.68 60.05
CA ALA A 120 11.80 -37.19 59.65
C ALA A 120 12.68 -36.09 59.00
N SER A 121 14.00 -36.09 59.25
CA SER A 121 15.04 -35.10 58.83
C SER A 121 16.44 -35.70 59.15
N PRO A 122 17.63 -35.09 58.88
CA PRO A 122 17.98 -33.72 58.40
C PRO A 122 18.90 -33.74 57.13
N ALA A 123 19.74 -32.76 56.72
CA ALA A 123 20.18 -31.46 57.27
C ALA A 123 20.65 -30.41 56.22
N LEU A 124 20.40 -29.13 56.53
CA LEU A 124 21.24 -27.92 56.41
C LEU A 124 22.27 -27.71 55.25
N LEU A 125 22.02 -26.67 54.44
CA LEU A 125 22.86 -25.45 54.33
C LEU A 125 21.95 -24.24 53.94
N PRO A 126 22.23 -22.98 54.36
CA PRO A 126 21.21 -21.93 54.37
C PRO A 126 21.41 -20.75 53.39
N SER A 127 20.37 -19.90 53.36
CA SER A 127 20.32 -18.47 53.01
C SER A 127 19.77 -18.07 51.63
N ALA A 128 18.51 -17.61 51.65
CA ALA A 128 18.06 -16.58 50.74
C ALA A 128 18.61 -15.23 51.24
N ILE A 129 19.29 -14.47 50.38
CA ILE A 129 19.75 -13.11 50.69
C ILE A 129 18.95 -12.12 49.84
N SER A 130 18.31 -11.18 50.52
CA SER A 130 17.62 -10.04 49.94
C SER A 130 18.59 -9.10 49.24
N ILE A 131 18.49 -8.94 47.91
CA ILE A 131 19.20 -7.89 47.17
C ILE A 131 18.38 -6.59 47.28
N ASN A 132 18.34 -6.04 48.49
CA ASN A 132 17.80 -4.71 48.75
C ASN A 132 18.66 -3.98 49.80
N ARG A 133 19.98 -3.95 49.55
CA ARG A 133 20.99 -3.01 50.09
C ARG A 133 22.40 -3.33 49.55
N LEU A 134 22.64 -3.01 48.27
CA LEU A 134 23.98 -2.65 47.79
C LEU A 134 23.91 -1.23 47.20
N SER A 135 23.72 -0.28 48.10
CA SER A 135 23.91 1.14 47.81
C SER A 135 25.40 1.43 47.67
N ARG A 136 25.82 1.93 46.51
CA ARG A 136 27.07 2.68 46.29
C ARG A 136 28.36 2.05 46.84
N THR A 137 28.90 1.08 46.12
CA THR A 137 30.36 0.92 45.99
C THR A 137 30.71 0.73 44.52
N ASN A 138 31.86 1.24 44.11
CA ASN A 138 32.39 1.00 42.77
C ASN A 138 32.43 -0.50 42.50
N LEU A 139 31.95 -0.93 41.33
CA LEU A 139 32.49 -2.15 40.72
C LEU A 139 33.97 -1.85 40.50
N ASP A 140 34.81 -2.51 41.30
CA ASP A 140 36.26 -2.34 41.22
C ASP A 140 36.72 -2.64 39.80
N ARG A 141 37.50 -1.73 39.21
CA ARG A 141 37.99 -1.86 37.82
C ARG A 141 38.71 -3.18 37.62
N GLN A 142 39.41 -3.65 38.65
CA GLN A 142 40.15 -4.90 38.63
C GLN A 142 39.21 -6.13 38.60
N SER A 143 38.06 -6.06 39.27
CA SER A 143 37.03 -7.11 39.22
C SER A 143 36.32 -7.18 37.86
N ALA A 144 36.02 -6.03 37.24
CA ALA A 144 35.44 -5.98 35.90
C ALA A 144 36.43 -6.48 34.83
N HIS A 145 37.70 -6.07 34.92
CA HIS A 145 38.79 -6.52 34.03
C HIS A 145 38.99 -8.05 34.09
N ASN A 146 39.02 -8.62 35.30
CA ASN A 146 39.19 -10.06 35.48
C ASN A 146 37.99 -10.87 34.94
N LEU A 147 36.76 -10.34 35.00
CA LEU A 147 35.59 -10.94 34.37
C LEU A 147 35.66 -10.92 32.84
N SER A 148 36.18 -9.82 32.26
CA SER A 148 36.42 -9.72 30.81
C SER A 148 37.52 -10.68 30.33
N LEU A 149 38.60 -10.84 31.10
CA LEU A 149 39.69 -11.78 30.81
C LEU A 149 39.20 -13.24 30.75
N HIS A 150 38.42 -13.67 31.75
CA HIS A 150 37.87 -15.04 31.76
C HIS A 150 36.94 -15.30 30.56
N ALA A 151 36.01 -14.39 30.28
CA ALA A 151 35.09 -14.54 29.14
C ALA A 151 35.83 -14.58 27.78
N LEU A 152 36.93 -13.84 27.62
CA LEU A 152 37.74 -13.88 26.40
C LEU A 152 38.55 -15.18 26.28
N GLN A 153 39.07 -15.71 27.40
CA GLN A 153 39.78 -16.99 27.42
C GLN A 153 38.84 -18.17 27.14
N ASP A 154 37.63 -18.17 27.70
CA ASP A 154 36.63 -19.21 27.45
C ASP A 154 36.22 -19.22 25.96
N ALA A 155 36.01 -18.03 25.35
CA ALA A 155 35.72 -17.90 23.93
C ALA A 155 36.88 -18.35 23.01
N LEU A 156 38.14 -18.08 23.39
CA LEU A 156 39.32 -18.53 22.65
C LEU A 156 39.55 -20.05 22.79
N GLN A 157 39.23 -20.65 23.94
CA GLN A 157 39.31 -22.11 24.12
C GLN A 157 38.19 -22.87 23.38
N ALA A 158 37.05 -22.23 23.11
CA ALA A 158 35.94 -22.81 22.37
C ALA A 158 36.19 -22.95 20.85
N HIS A 159 37.21 -22.29 20.28
CA HIS A 159 37.47 -22.30 18.83
C HIS A 159 38.67 -23.18 18.42
N PRO A 160 38.47 -24.27 17.64
CA PRO A 160 39.55 -25.11 17.16
C PRO A 160 40.52 -24.34 16.25
N GLY A 161 41.80 -24.27 16.65
CA GLY A 161 42.85 -23.56 15.91
C GLY A 161 43.09 -22.11 16.35
N ALA A 162 42.34 -21.60 17.33
CA ALA A 162 42.68 -20.33 17.97
C ALA A 162 44.01 -20.44 18.75
N LYS A 163 44.89 -19.45 18.58
CA LYS A 163 46.19 -19.40 19.28
C LYS A 163 45.97 -18.92 20.70
N THR A 164 46.32 -19.72 21.70
CA THR A 164 46.19 -19.34 23.11
C THR A 164 47.10 -18.15 23.42
N LEU A 165 46.51 -17.00 23.72
CA LEU A 165 47.24 -15.80 24.14
C LEU A 165 47.65 -15.94 25.61
N SER A 166 48.86 -15.48 25.94
CA SER A 166 49.33 -15.36 27.31
C SER A 166 48.56 -14.24 28.05
N THR A 167 48.56 -14.28 29.38
CA THR A 167 47.89 -13.27 30.21
C THR A 167 48.39 -11.85 29.92
N ALA A 168 49.67 -11.69 29.55
CA ALA A 168 50.26 -10.42 29.18
C ALA A 168 49.75 -9.89 27.81
N GLU A 169 49.64 -10.77 26.81
CA GLU A 169 49.07 -10.41 25.49
C GLU A 169 47.57 -10.06 25.60
N LEU A 170 46.85 -10.69 26.53
CA LEU A 170 45.46 -10.37 26.84
C LEU A 170 45.32 -9.02 27.57
N ASP A 171 46.18 -8.72 28.54
CA ASP A 171 46.22 -7.41 29.22
C ASP A 171 46.55 -6.26 28.25
N GLU A 172 47.44 -6.49 27.28
CA GLU A 172 47.76 -5.51 26.23
C GLU A 172 46.59 -5.30 25.24
N ALA A 173 45.92 -6.37 24.82
CA ALA A 173 44.72 -6.29 23.99
C ALA A 173 43.53 -5.62 24.71
N LEU A 174 43.45 -5.76 26.03
CA LEU A 174 42.41 -5.15 26.87
C LEU A 174 42.83 -3.81 27.49
N HIS A 175 43.99 -3.26 27.14
CA HIS A 175 44.49 -2.02 27.73
C HIS A 175 43.49 -0.87 27.51
N PRO A 176 43.14 -0.05 28.55
CA PRO A 176 42.05 0.93 28.45
C PRO A 176 42.20 1.93 27.30
N GLU A 177 43.43 2.23 26.92
CA GLU A 177 43.79 3.17 25.85
C GLU A 177 43.43 2.64 24.45
N HIS A 178 43.39 1.32 24.27
CA HIS A 178 42.89 0.68 23.05
C HIS A 178 41.36 0.71 22.99
N TRP A 179 40.70 0.57 24.14
CA TRP A 179 39.23 0.66 24.26
C TRP A 179 38.66 2.08 24.16
N THR A 180 39.45 3.12 24.46
CA THR A 180 39.01 4.53 24.29
C THR A 180 38.69 4.93 22.84
N LYS A 181 39.02 4.11 21.84
CA LYS A 181 38.55 4.32 20.45
C LYS A 181 37.14 3.81 20.15
N PHE A 182 36.54 2.99 21.04
CA PHE A 182 35.19 2.43 20.87
C PHE A 182 34.15 2.98 21.86
N TYR A 183 34.47 4.05 22.59
CA TYR A 183 33.46 4.82 23.31
C TYR A 183 32.60 5.64 22.33
N ILE A 184 31.57 4.99 21.78
CA ILE A 184 30.38 5.69 21.31
C ILE A 184 29.80 6.39 22.55
N THR A 185 30.05 7.69 22.66
CA THR A 185 29.44 8.48 23.73
C THR A 185 27.92 8.39 23.63
N PRO A 186 27.17 8.33 24.75
CA PRO A 186 25.71 8.44 24.73
C PRO A 186 25.19 9.78 24.17
N TYR A 187 26.10 10.69 23.83
CA TYR A 187 25.87 12.04 23.29
C TYR A 187 26.37 12.22 21.84
N THR A 188 27.04 11.24 21.25
CA THR A 188 27.13 11.18 19.78
C THR A 188 25.77 10.74 19.27
N GLU A 189 24.91 11.72 18.98
CA GLU A 189 23.83 11.49 18.02
C GLU A 189 24.48 10.85 16.78
N ALA A 190 23.97 9.69 16.35
CA ALA A 190 24.30 9.22 15.01
C ALA A 190 24.01 10.38 14.04
N PRO A 191 24.94 10.75 13.14
CA PRO A 191 24.83 11.98 12.37
C PRO A 191 23.47 11.98 11.68
N LYS A 192 22.59 12.90 12.10
CA LYS A 192 21.24 12.98 11.57
C LYS A 192 21.37 13.14 10.06
N LYS A 193 20.82 12.17 9.31
CA LYS A 193 20.77 12.25 7.84
C LYS A 193 20.24 13.63 7.49
N LYS A 194 20.94 14.32 6.58
CA LYS A 194 20.48 15.64 6.17
C LYS A 194 19.20 15.42 5.39
N ILE A 195 18.14 16.09 5.81
CA ILE A 195 16.94 16.22 4.98
C ILE A 195 17.34 17.16 3.85
N LEU A 196 17.44 16.63 2.64
CA LEU A 196 17.83 17.34 1.43
C LEU A 196 16.62 17.42 0.48
N PRO A 197 16.39 18.55 -0.21
CA PRO A 197 15.32 18.65 -1.17
C PRO A 197 15.60 17.77 -2.40
N VAL A 198 14.55 17.37 -3.10
CA VAL A 198 14.67 16.72 -4.41
C VAL A 198 14.98 17.79 -5.45
N SER A 199 16.20 17.78 -5.98
CA SER A 199 16.61 18.56 -7.16
C SER A 199 17.88 17.96 -7.76
N THR A 200 18.21 18.33 -9.01
CA THR A 200 19.37 17.79 -9.74
C THR A 200 20.67 18.11 -9.01
N ALA A 201 20.77 19.32 -8.46
CA ALA A 201 21.93 19.77 -7.67
C ALA A 201 22.11 19.02 -6.33
N MET A 202 21.12 18.25 -5.88
CA MET A 202 21.16 17.48 -4.63
C MET A 202 21.37 15.98 -4.85
N LEU A 203 21.27 15.46 -6.07
CA LEU A 203 21.36 14.03 -6.36
C LEU A 203 22.69 13.42 -5.87
N GLU A 204 23.82 14.05 -6.16
CA GLU A 204 25.14 13.61 -5.68
C GLU A 204 25.19 13.56 -4.14
N LEU A 205 24.69 14.61 -3.47
CA LEU A 205 24.64 14.69 -2.01
C LEU A 205 23.72 13.64 -1.38
N HIS A 206 22.62 13.26 -2.05
CA HIS A 206 21.76 12.14 -1.64
C HIS A 206 22.50 10.80 -1.72
N MET A 207 23.28 10.59 -2.78
CA MET A 207 24.10 9.37 -2.95
C MET A 207 25.25 9.32 -1.94
N GLU A 208 25.96 10.42 -1.71
CA GLU A 208 27.04 10.53 -0.71
C GLU A 208 26.58 10.20 0.72
N GLN A 209 25.37 10.62 1.12
CA GLN A 209 24.83 10.31 2.44
C GLN A 209 24.25 8.89 2.58
N ALA A 210 24.53 8.01 1.61
CA ALA A 210 23.96 6.66 1.50
C ALA A 210 22.43 6.69 1.70
N CYS A 211 21.74 7.54 0.93
CA CYS A 211 20.28 7.47 0.83
C CYS A 211 19.88 6.05 0.39
N LYS A 212 18.81 5.52 0.99
CA LYS A 212 18.28 4.19 0.62
C LYS A 212 17.44 4.23 -0.65
N ALA A 213 17.08 5.42 -1.12
CA ALA A 213 16.31 5.58 -2.32
C ALA A 213 17.16 5.28 -3.55
N LYS A 214 16.54 4.67 -4.57
CA LYS A 214 17.10 4.68 -5.92
C LYS A 214 17.04 6.11 -6.45
N MET A 215 18.05 6.51 -7.22
CA MET A 215 18.26 7.87 -7.72
C MET A 215 18.67 7.78 -9.19
N PRO A 216 18.24 8.73 -10.05
CA PRO A 216 18.65 8.74 -11.45
C PRO A 216 20.14 9.08 -11.53
N THR A 217 20.91 8.17 -12.12
CA THR A 217 22.36 8.31 -12.36
C THR A 217 22.65 8.73 -13.79
N TYR A 218 21.77 8.35 -14.73
CA TYR A 218 21.86 8.67 -16.14
C TYR A 218 21.84 10.18 -16.37
N LYS A 219 22.55 10.62 -17.42
CA LYS A 219 22.58 12.03 -17.81
C LYS A 219 21.18 12.48 -18.26
N ARG A 220 20.53 13.31 -17.44
CA ARG A 220 19.31 14.02 -17.83
C ARG A 220 19.67 15.09 -18.87
N SER A 221 18.91 15.15 -19.96
CA SER A 221 18.97 16.20 -20.98
C SER A 221 17.59 16.85 -21.13
N ALA A 222 17.45 17.78 -22.08
CA ALA A 222 16.15 18.35 -22.43
C ALA A 222 15.43 17.55 -23.53
N ASP A 223 16.00 16.43 -23.98
CA ASP A 223 15.51 15.68 -25.14
C ASP A 223 14.33 14.79 -24.73
N TYR A 224 13.23 14.86 -25.49
CA TYR A 224 12.02 14.07 -25.25
C TYR A 224 11.46 13.56 -26.57
N TRP A 225 10.85 12.37 -26.53
CA TRP A 225 10.06 11.82 -27.65
C TRP A 225 8.56 11.84 -27.36
N MET A 226 8.21 11.99 -26.08
CA MET A 226 6.86 11.88 -25.58
C MET A 226 6.41 13.20 -24.98
N VAL A 227 5.27 13.70 -25.43
CA VAL A 227 4.47 14.67 -24.68
C VAL A 227 3.40 13.90 -23.90
N HIS A 228 3.26 14.14 -22.59
CA HIS A 228 2.25 13.49 -21.75
C HIS A 228 1.21 14.50 -21.24
N LEU A 229 -0.04 14.33 -21.66
CA LEU A 229 -1.18 15.16 -21.28
C LEU A 229 -1.81 14.64 -19.97
N GLY A 230 -1.84 15.50 -18.94
CA GLY A 230 -2.40 15.16 -17.63
C GLY A 230 -1.38 14.45 -16.74
N VAL A 231 -0.42 15.20 -16.19
CA VAL A 231 0.65 14.65 -15.32
C VAL A 231 0.12 14.32 -13.90
N GLY A 232 -0.71 13.28 -13.83
CA GLY A 232 -1.33 12.81 -12.59
C GLY A 232 -0.42 11.96 -11.71
N GLY A 233 -0.98 11.43 -10.63
CA GLY A 233 -0.31 10.42 -9.80
C GLY A 233 -0.02 9.14 -10.58
N PHE A 234 -1.00 8.63 -11.33
CA PHE A 234 -0.86 7.37 -12.06
C PHE A 234 0.29 7.41 -13.07
N HIS A 235 0.34 8.40 -13.97
CA HIS A 235 1.44 8.60 -14.90
C HIS A 235 2.82 8.60 -14.22
N ARG A 236 2.96 9.44 -13.18
CA ARG A 236 4.20 9.56 -12.41
C ARG A 236 4.61 8.27 -11.69
N SER A 237 3.66 7.40 -11.37
CA SER A 237 3.93 6.06 -10.81
C SER A 237 4.13 4.96 -11.87
N HIS A 238 3.80 5.20 -13.14
CA HIS A 238 3.65 4.13 -14.13
C HIS A 238 4.48 4.39 -15.40
N GLN A 239 3.96 5.10 -16.41
CA GLN A 239 4.70 5.28 -17.68
C GLN A 239 6.04 6.01 -17.49
N ALA A 240 6.08 7.00 -16.60
CA ALA A 240 7.32 7.70 -16.25
C ALA A 240 8.32 6.79 -15.52
N VAL A 241 7.85 5.84 -14.72
CA VAL A 241 8.72 4.83 -14.05
C VAL A 241 9.28 3.84 -15.06
N TYR A 242 8.49 3.33 -16.00
CA TYR A 242 9.01 2.45 -17.05
C TYR A 242 10.04 3.17 -17.93
N THR A 243 9.80 4.44 -18.28
CA THR A 243 10.79 5.24 -19.03
C THR A 243 12.07 5.47 -18.23
N ASP A 244 11.98 5.76 -16.94
CA ASP A 244 13.11 5.96 -16.03
C ASP A 244 13.96 4.68 -15.84
N LEU A 245 13.29 3.55 -15.63
CA LEU A 245 13.95 2.24 -15.56
C LEU A 245 14.68 1.91 -16.87
N LEU A 246 14.13 2.32 -18.02
CA LEU A 246 14.75 2.09 -19.33
C LEU A 246 15.96 2.99 -19.56
N LEU A 247 15.93 4.26 -19.11
CA LEU A 247 17.09 5.15 -19.12
C LEU A 247 18.23 4.58 -18.24
N HIS A 248 17.90 4.07 -17.06
CA HIS A 248 18.84 3.32 -16.21
C HIS A 248 19.36 2.03 -16.88
N TYR A 249 18.52 1.29 -17.61
CA TYR A 249 18.94 0.09 -18.32
C TYR A 249 20.04 0.42 -19.35
N TYR A 250 19.86 1.47 -20.15
CA TYR A 250 20.83 1.89 -21.15
C TYR A 250 22.13 2.41 -20.54
N GLU A 251 22.08 3.20 -19.47
CA GLU A 251 23.29 3.67 -18.77
C GLU A 251 24.17 2.52 -18.28
N ASN A 252 23.56 1.44 -17.76
CA ASN A 252 24.30 0.27 -17.29
C ASN A 252 24.89 -0.58 -18.45
N GLN A 253 24.30 -0.48 -19.64
CA GLN A 253 24.79 -1.09 -20.88
C GLN A 253 25.84 -0.15 -21.51
N LYS A 254 27.08 -0.16 -20.98
CA LYS A 254 28.17 0.79 -21.32
C LYS A 254 28.55 0.95 -22.81
N ASP A 255 28.06 0.08 -23.68
CA ASP A 255 28.29 0.08 -25.13
C ASP A 255 27.03 0.45 -25.95
N ALA A 256 25.94 0.87 -25.29
CA ALA A 256 24.78 1.44 -25.95
C ALA A 256 25.05 2.92 -26.28
N GLU A 257 25.39 3.20 -27.54
CA GLU A 257 25.50 4.58 -28.05
C GLU A 257 24.17 5.33 -27.80
N PRO A 258 24.17 6.43 -27.04
CA PRO A 258 22.96 7.14 -26.63
C PRO A 258 22.47 8.12 -27.72
N ASP A 259 22.45 7.68 -28.98
CA ASP A 259 21.95 8.46 -30.12
C ASP A 259 20.41 8.64 -30.08
N GLU A 260 19.73 7.90 -29.21
CA GLU A 260 18.29 7.95 -28.99
C GLU A 260 17.97 8.19 -27.49
N VAL A 261 18.26 9.39 -26.98
CA VAL A 261 17.78 9.82 -25.65
C VAL A 261 16.29 10.18 -25.74
N PHE A 262 15.45 9.40 -25.05
CA PHE A 262 14.01 9.62 -24.96
C PHE A 262 13.61 10.03 -23.53
N GLY A 263 13.22 11.29 -23.36
CA GLY A 263 12.55 11.80 -22.18
C GLY A 263 11.04 11.99 -22.37
N ILE A 264 10.40 12.49 -21.31
CA ILE A 264 9.00 12.92 -21.28
C ILE A 264 8.95 14.45 -21.05
N CYS A 265 8.20 15.15 -21.91
CA CYS A 265 7.68 16.49 -21.64
C CYS A 265 6.28 16.34 -21.05
N GLY A 266 6.13 16.63 -19.75
CA GLY A 266 4.84 16.64 -19.09
C GLY A 266 4.02 17.89 -19.48
N MET A 267 2.71 17.75 -19.62
CA MET A 267 1.83 18.88 -19.95
C MET A 267 0.59 18.92 -19.05
N GLY A 268 0.46 20.02 -18.31
CA GLY A 268 -0.76 20.40 -17.60
C GLY A 268 -1.64 21.23 -18.52
N LEU A 269 -2.93 20.86 -18.63
CA LEU A 269 -3.90 21.52 -19.50
C LEU A 269 -4.92 22.34 -18.70
N MET A 270 -5.15 21.97 -17.44
CA MET A 270 -6.27 22.49 -16.66
C MET A 270 -5.79 23.45 -15.57
N PRO A 271 -6.56 24.48 -15.16
CA PRO A 271 -6.12 25.45 -14.16
C PRO A 271 -5.63 24.87 -12.81
N TRP A 272 -6.14 23.68 -12.43
CA TRP A 272 -5.71 22.96 -11.22
C TRP A 272 -4.34 22.27 -11.34
N ASP A 273 -3.81 22.10 -12.55
CA ASP A 273 -2.47 21.54 -12.80
C ASP A 273 -1.35 22.54 -12.44
N SER A 274 -1.66 23.83 -12.32
CA SER A 274 -0.72 24.92 -11.97
C SER A 274 0.15 24.61 -10.73
N LYS A 275 -0.43 24.00 -9.69
CA LYS A 275 0.33 23.58 -8.51
C LYS A 275 1.32 22.45 -8.82
N MET A 276 0.93 21.51 -9.70
CA MET A 276 1.80 20.41 -10.12
C MET A 276 2.96 20.95 -10.95
N TYR A 277 2.66 21.83 -11.92
CA TYR A 277 3.65 22.55 -12.71
C TYR A 277 4.71 23.24 -11.84
N GLN A 278 4.29 24.13 -10.92
CA GLN A 278 5.24 24.83 -10.04
C GLN A 278 6.07 23.85 -9.20
N THR A 279 5.43 22.78 -8.68
CA THR A 279 6.15 21.79 -7.85
C THR A 279 7.19 21.01 -8.66
N MET A 280 6.88 20.65 -9.91
CA MET A 280 7.82 19.97 -10.79
C MET A 280 8.96 20.92 -11.18
N LEU A 281 8.65 22.18 -11.51
CA LEU A 281 9.64 23.21 -11.83
C LEU A 281 10.62 23.46 -10.66
N ASP A 282 10.11 23.59 -9.42
CA ASP A 282 10.91 23.81 -8.21
C ASP A 282 11.85 22.63 -7.87
N GLN A 283 11.63 21.45 -8.46
CA GLN A 283 12.39 20.21 -8.23
C GLN A 283 13.18 19.75 -9.47
N ASP A 284 13.42 20.62 -10.45
CA ASP A 284 14.03 20.27 -11.76
C ASP A 284 13.33 19.09 -12.47
N ASN A 285 12.01 19.00 -12.35
CA ASN A 285 11.14 17.92 -12.83
C ASN A 285 11.39 16.52 -12.19
N LEU A 286 12.14 16.46 -11.08
CA LEU A 286 12.32 15.25 -10.27
C LEU A 286 11.20 15.10 -9.23
N TYR A 287 10.88 13.85 -8.91
CA TYR A 287 9.96 13.50 -7.82
C TYR A 287 10.20 12.06 -7.35
N THR A 288 9.67 11.68 -6.20
CA THR A 288 9.88 10.38 -5.58
C THR A 288 8.64 9.50 -5.66
N VAL A 289 8.81 8.27 -6.15
CA VAL A 289 7.85 7.18 -6.04
C VAL A 289 8.14 6.41 -4.75
N LEU A 290 7.19 6.45 -3.81
CA LEU A 290 7.23 5.68 -2.57
C LEU A 290 6.42 4.38 -2.78
N SER A 291 7.12 3.27 -3.01
CA SER A 291 6.52 1.94 -3.19
C SER A 291 6.42 1.22 -1.85
N ARG A 292 5.28 0.62 -1.53
CA ARG A 292 5.07 -0.02 -0.20
C ARG A 292 4.40 -1.39 -0.27
N SER A 293 4.88 -2.32 0.56
CA SER A 293 4.35 -3.69 0.74
C SER A 293 4.83 -4.29 2.06
N ASP A 294 4.40 -5.52 2.36
CA ASP A 294 4.89 -6.30 3.52
C ASP A 294 6.41 -6.57 3.49
N ALA A 295 7.03 -6.53 2.32
CA ALA A 295 8.49 -6.64 2.18
C ALA A 295 9.24 -5.37 2.65
N GLY A 296 8.57 -4.22 2.69
CA GLY A 296 9.14 -2.95 3.14
C GLY A 296 8.56 -1.72 2.45
N THR A 297 9.26 -0.60 2.61
CA THR A 297 8.99 0.64 1.89
C THR A 297 10.25 0.99 1.11
N ASP A 298 10.11 1.15 -0.20
CA ASP A 298 11.16 1.57 -1.13
C ASP A 298 10.85 3.00 -1.61
N ALA A 299 11.90 3.79 -1.84
CA ALA A 299 11.81 5.08 -2.51
C ALA A 299 12.63 5.05 -3.80
N HIS A 300 12.10 5.63 -4.87
CA HIS A 300 12.76 5.76 -6.16
C HIS A 300 12.53 7.18 -6.67
N VAL A 301 13.57 8.00 -6.76
CA VAL A 301 13.50 9.30 -7.41
C VAL A 301 13.50 9.07 -8.92
N VAL A 302 12.49 9.59 -9.60
CA VAL A 302 12.30 9.49 -11.04
C VAL A 302 12.76 10.78 -11.71
N GLY A 303 13.58 10.65 -12.76
CA GLY A 303 14.11 11.76 -13.55
C GLY A 303 13.68 11.78 -15.02
N ALA A 304 12.86 10.83 -15.47
CA ALA A 304 12.46 10.68 -16.87
C ALA A 304 11.54 11.80 -17.41
N ILE A 305 10.89 12.56 -16.53
CA ILE A 305 10.26 13.82 -16.91
C ILE A 305 11.38 14.86 -16.99
N MET A 306 11.68 15.31 -18.22
CA MET A 306 12.76 16.25 -18.49
C MET A 306 12.25 17.69 -18.40
N GLU A 307 11.01 17.92 -18.87
CA GLU A 307 10.36 19.21 -18.96
C GLU A 307 8.90 19.10 -18.48
N TYR A 308 8.33 20.21 -17.99
CA TYR A 308 6.90 20.33 -17.72
C TYR A 308 6.41 21.67 -18.30
N ILE A 309 5.37 21.62 -19.13
CA ILE A 309 4.68 22.80 -19.68
C ILE A 309 3.29 22.93 -19.07
N PHE A 310 2.92 24.15 -18.72
CA PHE A 310 1.56 24.49 -18.31
C PHE A 310 0.91 25.27 -19.44
N ALA A 311 0.10 24.57 -20.27
CA ALA A 311 -0.45 25.13 -21.50
C ALA A 311 -1.28 26.42 -21.30
N PRO A 312 -2.03 26.62 -20.19
CA PRO A 312 -2.75 27.88 -19.98
C PRO A 312 -1.88 29.15 -19.87
N ASP A 313 -0.57 29.03 -19.57
CA ASP A 313 0.34 30.18 -19.56
C ASP A 313 0.81 30.55 -20.98
N ASP A 314 1.06 29.56 -21.84
CA ASP A 314 1.47 29.74 -23.24
C ASP A 314 1.03 28.52 -24.09
N HIS A 315 -0.05 28.71 -24.86
CA HIS A 315 -0.60 27.66 -25.71
C HIS A 315 0.27 27.42 -26.96
N ASP A 316 0.94 28.44 -27.48
CA ASP A 316 1.78 28.28 -28.69
C ASP A 316 3.01 27.43 -28.36
N VAL A 317 3.65 27.66 -27.22
CA VAL A 317 4.73 26.81 -26.70
C VAL A 317 4.25 25.37 -26.48
N ALA A 318 3.05 25.17 -25.94
CA ALA A 318 2.49 23.82 -25.75
C ALA A 318 2.24 23.10 -27.10
N ILE A 319 1.67 23.80 -28.08
CA ILE A 319 1.43 23.28 -29.43
C ILE A 319 2.76 22.98 -30.14
N GLU A 320 3.80 23.82 -29.97
CA GLU A 320 5.14 23.56 -30.50
C GLU A 320 5.77 22.29 -29.94
N LYS A 321 5.55 21.93 -28.66
CA LYS A 321 6.06 20.64 -28.14
C LYS A 321 5.47 19.44 -28.87
N LEU A 322 4.21 19.51 -29.31
CA LEU A 322 3.59 18.47 -30.14
C LEU A 322 4.08 18.54 -31.59
N ALA A 323 4.32 19.75 -32.11
CA ALA A 323 4.80 19.98 -33.47
C ALA A 323 6.33 19.86 -33.65
N ALA A 324 7.08 19.54 -32.58
CA ALA A 324 8.54 19.35 -32.62
C ALA A 324 8.95 18.09 -33.40
N PRO A 325 10.02 18.11 -34.22
CA PRO A 325 10.49 16.95 -34.97
C PRO A 325 10.83 15.72 -34.11
N GLU A 326 11.29 15.95 -32.89
CA GLU A 326 11.73 14.93 -31.94
C GLU A 326 10.53 14.20 -31.30
N THR A 327 9.35 14.84 -31.26
CA THR A 327 8.12 14.24 -30.75
C THR A 327 7.63 13.15 -31.68
N ARG A 328 7.52 11.94 -31.14
CA ARG A 328 7.05 10.70 -31.81
C ARG A 328 5.74 10.19 -31.20
N ILE A 329 5.49 10.48 -29.92
CA ILE A 329 4.34 10.00 -29.14
C ILE A 329 3.69 11.18 -28.41
N VAL A 330 2.35 11.27 -28.46
CA VAL A 330 1.56 11.96 -27.44
C VAL A 330 0.81 10.91 -26.63
N SER A 331 0.95 10.95 -25.31
CA SER A 331 0.24 10.04 -24.40
C SER A 331 -0.64 10.82 -23.42
N LEU A 332 -1.63 10.16 -22.82
CA LEU A 332 -2.61 10.82 -21.95
C LEU A 332 -3.02 9.96 -20.75
N THR A 333 -3.20 10.62 -19.60
CA THR A 333 -3.98 10.13 -18.43
C THR A 333 -4.95 11.22 -17.98
N VAL A 334 -5.93 11.53 -18.84
CA VAL A 334 -6.87 12.66 -18.69
C VAL A 334 -8.21 12.27 -18.05
N THR A 335 -8.35 11.02 -17.59
CA THR A 335 -9.57 10.37 -17.09
C THR A 335 -10.65 10.18 -18.16
N GLU A 336 -11.67 9.39 -17.83
CA GLU A 336 -12.83 9.11 -18.69
C GLU A 336 -13.58 10.39 -19.11
N LYS A 337 -13.42 11.49 -18.36
CA LYS A 337 -13.98 12.81 -18.64
C LYS A 337 -13.17 13.61 -19.65
N GLY A 338 -11.84 13.44 -19.68
CA GLY A 338 -10.95 14.16 -20.59
C GLY A 338 -11.15 13.77 -22.07
N TYR A 339 -11.73 12.59 -22.30
CA TYR A 339 -12.22 12.14 -23.61
C TYR A 339 -13.36 13.02 -24.16
N CYS A 340 -14.01 13.85 -23.33
CA CYS A 340 -15.12 14.72 -23.73
C CYS A 340 -16.29 13.99 -24.42
N GLN A 341 -16.55 12.74 -24.04
CA GLN A 341 -17.67 11.94 -24.55
C GLN A 341 -18.95 12.14 -23.72
N ASN A 342 -20.11 12.07 -24.37
CA ASN A 342 -21.41 12.05 -23.69
C ASN A 342 -21.81 10.61 -23.26
N VAL A 343 -22.99 10.48 -22.64
CA VAL A 343 -23.51 9.18 -22.15
C VAL A 343 -23.74 8.11 -23.22
N ALA A 344 -23.73 8.46 -24.50
CA ALA A 344 -23.84 7.55 -25.63
C ALA A 344 -22.48 7.15 -26.26
N GLY A 345 -21.36 7.62 -25.70
CA GLY A 345 -20.02 7.30 -26.19
C GLY A 345 -19.70 7.94 -27.55
N VAL A 346 -20.19 9.15 -27.79
CA VAL A 346 -19.84 10.04 -28.92
C VAL A 346 -19.44 11.41 -28.37
N LEU A 347 -18.84 12.27 -29.19
CA LEU A 347 -18.38 13.59 -28.77
C LEU A 347 -19.49 14.41 -28.10
N ASP A 348 -19.21 14.98 -26.93
CA ASP A 348 -20.15 15.85 -26.23
C ASP A 348 -20.10 17.28 -26.78
N MET A 349 -20.86 17.51 -27.84
CA MET A 349 -21.05 18.83 -28.44
C MET A 349 -21.76 19.85 -27.51
N SER A 350 -22.18 19.44 -26.30
CA SER A 350 -22.69 20.35 -25.26
C SER A 350 -21.62 20.76 -24.23
N ASN A 351 -20.44 20.14 -24.25
CA ASN A 351 -19.32 20.47 -23.37
C ASN A 351 -18.76 21.86 -23.71
N PRO A 352 -18.74 22.82 -22.77
CA PRO A 352 -18.24 24.18 -23.02
C PRO A 352 -16.79 24.25 -23.53
N MET A 353 -15.93 23.33 -23.10
CA MET A 353 -14.52 23.30 -23.52
C MET A 353 -14.39 22.79 -24.97
N VAL A 354 -15.21 21.81 -25.36
CA VAL A 354 -15.28 21.36 -26.76
C VAL A 354 -15.80 22.49 -27.65
N MET A 355 -16.86 23.18 -27.23
CA MET A 355 -17.39 24.33 -27.98
C MET A 355 -16.40 25.50 -28.09
N HIS A 356 -15.52 25.69 -27.09
CA HIS A 356 -14.42 26.66 -27.15
C HIS A 356 -13.36 26.24 -28.17
N ASP A 357 -12.82 25.02 -28.07
CA ASP A 357 -11.74 24.55 -28.95
C ASP A 357 -12.15 24.47 -30.42
N LEU A 358 -13.45 24.26 -30.71
CA LEU A 358 -14.01 24.33 -32.07
C LEU A 358 -14.11 25.76 -32.63
N GLN A 359 -13.99 26.78 -31.79
CA GLN A 359 -14.03 28.21 -32.16
C GLN A 359 -12.63 28.85 -32.14
N ASP A 360 -11.76 28.39 -31.25
CA ASP A 360 -10.42 28.93 -30.99
C ASP A 360 -9.43 27.79 -30.74
N LEU A 361 -8.85 27.28 -31.84
CA LEU A 361 -7.84 26.22 -31.81
C LEU A 361 -6.41 26.77 -31.54
N ASP A 362 -6.24 28.09 -31.50
CA ASP A 362 -4.97 28.72 -31.09
C ASP A 362 -4.84 28.72 -29.54
N HIS A 363 -5.97 28.62 -28.81
CA HIS A 363 -6.01 28.55 -27.35
C HIS A 363 -6.85 27.35 -26.83
N PRO A 364 -6.45 26.10 -27.15
CA PRO A 364 -7.25 24.91 -26.84
C PRO A 364 -7.21 24.52 -25.35
N GLN A 365 -8.37 24.23 -24.79
CA GLN A 365 -8.59 23.85 -23.39
C GLN A 365 -8.66 22.33 -23.18
N THR A 366 -8.96 21.55 -24.22
CA THR A 366 -9.10 20.09 -24.13
C THR A 366 -7.89 19.37 -24.72
N ALA A 367 -7.71 18.09 -24.31
CA ALA A 367 -6.75 17.21 -24.97
C ALA A 367 -7.06 16.99 -26.46
N LEU A 368 -8.34 17.08 -26.86
CA LEU A 368 -8.75 16.96 -28.27
C LEU A 368 -8.25 18.16 -29.08
N GLY A 369 -8.52 19.38 -28.62
CA GLY A 369 -8.04 20.62 -29.25
C GLY A 369 -6.52 20.70 -29.28
N MET A 370 -5.85 20.40 -28.17
CA MET A 370 -4.39 20.44 -28.06
C MET A 370 -3.69 19.46 -29.03
N ILE A 371 -4.16 18.20 -29.11
CA ILE A 371 -3.64 17.24 -30.09
C ILE A 371 -3.95 17.70 -31.52
N THR A 372 -5.17 18.20 -31.78
CA THR A 372 -5.58 18.66 -33.11
C THR A 372 -4.72 19.83 -33.60
N ALA A 373 -4.45 20.83 -32.75
CA ALA A 373 -3.57 21.95 -33.05
C ALA A 373 -2.14 21.50 -33.39
N GLY A 374 -1.57 20.60 -32.58
CA GLY A 374 -0.26 20.01 -32.85
C GLY A 374 -0.21 19.23 -34.17
N MET A 375 -1.22 18.38 -34.42
CA MET A 375 -1.31 17.57 -35.66
C MET A 375 -1.49 18.44 -36.91
N LEU A 376 -2.32 19.50 -36.83
CA LEU A 376 -2.49 20.47 -37.91
C LEU A 376 -1.15 21.13 -38.27
N ARG A 377 -0.44 21.64 -37.26
CA ARG A 377 0.86 22.30 -37.43
C ARG A 377 1.94 21.36 -38.00
N ARG A 378 1.92 20.06 -37.65
CA ARG A 378 2.79 19.03 -38.27
C ARG A 378 2.46 18.80 -39.74
N LYS A 379 1.17 18.63 -40.06
CA LYS A 379 0.67 18.45 -41.44
C LYS A 379 1.05 19.63 -42.33
N GLU A 380 0.87 20.87 -41.85
CA GLU A 380 1.24 22.09 -42.57
C GLU A 380 2.76 22.21 -42.82
N ARG A 381 3.58 21.69 -41.89
CA ARG A 381 5.05 21.61 -42.01
C ARG A 381 5.53 20.44 -42.87
N GLY A 382 4.63 19.57 -43.34
CA GLY A 382 4.99 18.35 -44.08
C GLY A 382 5.73 17.31 -43.23
N MET A 383 5.45 17.26 -41.93
CA MET A 383 6.05 16.35 -40.96
C MET A 383 5.19 15.11 -40.74
N ASP A 384 5.82 14.00 -40.36
CA ASP A 384 5.13 12.76 -39.99
C ASP A 384 4.20 12.96 -38.79
N SER A 385 3.13 12.18 -38.71
CA SER A 385 2.19 12.21 -37.58
C SER A 385 2.77 11.58 -36.29
N LEU A 386 2.01 11.65 -35.21
CA LEU A 386 2.39 11.04 -33.92
C LEU A 386 1.65 9.71 -33.69
N THR A 387 2.16 8.91 -32.75
CA THR A 387 1.31 7.92 -32.07
C THR A 387 0.53 8.59 -30.95
N VAL A 388 -0.78 8.34 -30.86
CA VAL A 388 -1.64 8.79 -29.75
C VAL A 388 -1.88 7.60 -28.81
N LEU A 389 -1.16 7.59 -27.68
CA LEU A 389 -1.09 6.46 -26.75
C LEU A 389 -1.95 6.74 -25.49
N SER A 390 -3.18 6.23 -25.46
CA SER A 390 -3.97 6.33 -24.23
C SER A 390 -3.42 5.43 -23.13
N CYS A 391 -3.36 5.96 -21.91
CA CYS A 391 -3.04 5.24 -20.68
C CYS A 391 -4.15 5.41 -19.62
N ASP A 392 -5.36 5.81 -20.03
CA ASP A 392 -6.53 5.83 -19.16
C ASP A 392 -7.17 4.44 -19.04
N ASN A 393 -7.79 4.15 -17.89
CA ASN A 393 -8.44 2.87 -17.58
C ASN A 393 -9.84 2.77 -18.24
N MET A 394 -9.88 2.90 -19.56
CA MET A 394 -11.06 2.68 -20.41
C MET A 394 -10.93 1.34 -21.16
N PRO A 395 -12.03 0.62 -21.44
CA PRO A 395 -12.00 -0.48 -22.39
C PRO A 395 -11.67 0.04 -23.79
N GLU A 396 -10.81 -0.67 -24.54
CA GLU A 396 -10.40 -0.29 -25.90
C GLU A 396 -10.00 1.20 -25.96
N ASN A 397 -9.11 1.61 -25.05
CA ASN A 397 -8.88 3.03 -24.75
C ASN A 397 -8.30 3.83 -25.93
N GLY A 398 -7.53 3.18 -26.82
CA GLY A 398 -6.99 3.74 -28.06
C GLY A 398 -8.08 3.91 -29.12
N ASP A 399 -8.84 2.85 -29.41
CA ASP A 399 -9.97 2.89 -30.35
C ASP A 399 -11.07 3.89 -29.93
N THR A 400 -11.37 3.92 -28.62
CA THR A 400 -12.34 4.86 -28.03
C THR A 400 -11.86 6.31 -28.20
N PHE A 401 -10.58 6.60 -27.92
CA PHE A 401 -10.05 7.95 -28.07
C PHE A 401 -9.96 8.35 -29.56
N LYS A 402 -9.52 7.43 -30.42
CA LYS A 402 -9.49 7.60 -31.89
C LYS A 402 -10.83 8.05 -32.44
N LYS A 403 -11.92 7.36 -32.06
CA LYS A 403 -13.27 7.70 -32.51
C LYS A 403 -13.65 9.14 -32.16
N ILE A 404 -13.48 9.53 -30.90
CA ILE A 404 -13.89 10.86 -30.43
C ILE A 404 -12.97 11.97 -30.98
N LEU A 405 -11.66 11.70 -31.07
CA LEU A 405 -10.71 12.64 -31.67
C LEU A 405 -10.99 12.87 -33.15
N LEU A 406 -11.25 11.82 -33.94
CA LEU A 406 -11.58 11.99 -35.36
C LEU A 406 -12.93 12.69 -35.55
N GLU A 407 -13.93 12.45 -34.68
CA GLU A 407 -15.20 13.21 -34.68
C GLU A 407 -14.96 14.70 -34.38
N PHE A 408 -14.08 15.03 -33.44
CA PHE A 408 -13.69 16.42 -33.14
C PHE A 408 -12.90 17.05 -34.31
N VAL A 409 -11.89 16.35 -34.84
CA VAL A 409 -11.06 16.80 -35.96
C VAL A 409 -11.90 17.04 -37.21
N HIS A 410 -12.92 16.21 -37.48
CA HIS A 410 -13.86 16.42 -38.59
C HIS A 410 -14.58 17.77 -38.52
N HIS A 411 -14.93 18.22 -37.31
CA HIS A 411 -15.55 19.53 -37.10
C HIS A 411 -14.58 20.71 -37.25
N VAL A 412 -13.26 20.47 -37.16
CA VAL A 412 -12.19 21.48 -37.31
C VAL A 412 -11.69 21.54 -38.76
N ASP A 413 -11.13 20.43 -39.27
CA ASP A 413 -10.66 20.25 -40.66
C ASP A 413 -10.89 18.79 -41.11
N PRO A 414 -11.91 18.52 -41.95
CA PRO A 414 -12.10 17.19 -42.54
C PRO A 414 -10.89 16.66 -43.32
N ALA A 415 -10.03 17.52 -43.87
CA ALA A 415 -8.81 17.09 -44.54
C ALA A 415 -7.69 16.73 -43.55
N LEU A 416 -7.77 17.15 -42.28
CA LEU A 416 -6.89 16.67 -41.21
C LEU A 416 -7.38 15.32 -40.70
N GLU A 417 -8.70 15.10 -40.63
CA GLU A 417 -9.29 13.81 -40.24
C GLU A 417 -8.81 12.68 -41.16
N GLU A 418 -8.93 12.86 -42.48
CA GLU A 418 -8.46 11.86 -43.46
C GLU A 418 -6.94 11.64 -43.38
N TRP A 419 -6.15 12.70 -43.20
CA TRP A 419 -4.71 12.57 -42.99
C TRP A 419 -4.38 11.76 -41.73
N MET A 420 -5.07 12.03 -40.61
CA MET A 420 -4.87 11.29 -39.36
C MET A 420 -5.32 9.82 -39.45
N LYS A 421 -6.37 9.51 -40.21
CA LYS A 421 -6.79 8.11 -40.46
C LYS A 421 -5.69 7.28 -41.14
N GLU A 422 -4.91 7.91 -42.02
CA GLU A 422 -3.82 7.27 -42.76
C GLU A 422 -2.48 7.28 -42.02
N HIS A 423 -2.17 8.34 -41.26
CA HIS A 423 -0.82 8.60 -40.74
C HIS A 423 -0.69 8.50 -39.21
N THR A 424 -1.78 8.51 -38.43
CA THR A 424 -1.77 8.48 -36.95
C THR A 424 -2.13 7.09 -36.43
N SER A 425 -1.36 6.55 -35.47
CA SER A 425 -1.71 5.30 -34.75
C SER A 425 -2.29 5.56 -33.36
N PHE A 426 -3.16 4.64 -32.93
CA PHE A 426 -3.92 4.71 -31.68
C PHE A 426 -3.92 3.35 -30.95
N PRO A 427 -2.75 2.83 -30.55
CA PRO A 427 -2.65 1.52 -29.89
C PRO A 427 -3.44 1.50 -28.58
N ASN A 428 -4.21 0.43 -28.36
CA ASN A 428 -4.85 0.18 -27.07
C ASN A 428 -3.81 -0.19 -25.99
N THR A 429 -4.12 0.09 -24.73
CA THR A 429 -3.27 -0.29 -23.59
C THR A 429 -4.06 -0.81 -22.39
N MET A 430 -3.53 -1.84 -21.73
CA MET A 430 -3.96 -2.22 -20.39
C MET A 430 -2.91 -1.75 -19.39
N VAL A 431 -3.35 -0.91 -18.46
CA VAL A 431 -2.51 -0.30 -17.42
C VAL A 431 -3.00 -0.69 -16.03
N ASP A 432 -2.06 -1.07 -15.16
CA ASP A 432 -2.38 -1.46 -13.78
C ASP A 432 -1.25 -1.10 -12.81
N ARG A 433 -1.58 -0.26 -11.80
CA ARG A 433 -0.80 0.04 -10.60
C ARG A 433 -1.66 0.81 -9.62
N ILE A 434 -1.95 0.25 -8.44
CA ILE A 434 -2.69 0.95 -7.39
C ILE A 434 -1.83 2.12 -6.89
N THR A 435 -2.36 3.33 -7.09
CA THR A 435 -1.68 4.60 -6.87
C THR A 435 -2.55 5.53 -6.04
N PRO A 436 -2.50 5.47 -4.70
CA PRO A 436 -3.30 6.33 -3.82
C PRO A 436 -2.94 7.81 -3.94
N VAL A 437 -3.82 8.67 -3.41
CA VAL A 437 -3.57 10.10 -3.30
C VAL A 437 -2.44 10.36 -2.29
N THR A 438 -1.54 11.29 -2.61
CA THR A 438 -0.46 11.71 -1.71
C THR A 438 -1.01 12.50 -0.52
N GLU A 439 -0.88 11.94 0.68
CA GLU A 439 -1.11 12.60 1.96
C GLU A 439 0.20 13.08 2.60
N GLU A 440 0.14 14.08 3.50
CA GLU A 440 1.31 14.63 4.19
C GLU A 440 2.11 13.57 4.96
N GLN A 441 1.46 12.51 5.45
CA GLN A 441 2.15 11.38 6.11
C GLN A 441 3.19 10.72 5.21
N HIS A 442 3.01 10.72 3.89
CA HIS A 442 3.94 10.12 2.93
C HIS A 442 5.20 10.98 2.76
N ARG A 443 5.05 12.31 2.84
CA ARG A 443 6.17 13.26 2.86
C ARG A 443 6.96 13.14 4.16
N ILE A 444 6.28 12.96 5.30
CA ILE A 444 6.93 12.69 6.59
C ILE A 444 7.74 11.39 6.54
N ILE A 445 7.19 10.31 5.95
CA ILE A 445 7.92 9.04 5.78
C ILE A 445 9.20 9.23 4.93
N LEU A 446 9.14 9.98 3.82
CA LEU A 446 10.34 10.28 3.01
C LEU A 446 11.39 11.07 3.79
N LYS A 447 10.98 12.06 4.59
CA LYS A 447 11.91 12.84 5.43
C LYS A 447 12.54 11.99 6.52
N ASP A 448 11.74 11.21 7.26
CA ASP A 448 12.19 10.44 8.42
C ASP A 448 12.99 9.18 8.04
N GLU A 449 12.60 8.46 6.98
CA GLU A 449 13.23 7.17 6.63
C GLU A 449 14.32 7.29 5.54
N PHE A 450 14.19 8.25 4.61
CA PHE A 450 15.09 8.41 3.47
C PHE A 450 15.95 9.68 3.53
N GLY A 451 15.54 10.72 4.28
CA GLY A 451 16.21 12.02 4.30
C GLY A 451 15.86 12.90 3.09
N ILE A 452 14.69 12.69 2.50
CA ILE A 452 14.24 13.36 1.27
C ILE A 452 13.12 14.35 1.60
N ASP A 453 13.28 15.63 1.24
CA ASP A 453 12.22 16.63 1.21
C ASP A 453 11.64 16.75 -0.21
N ASP A 454 10.62 15.96 -0.48
CA ASP A 454 9.83 16.06 -1.70
C ASP A 454 8.55 16.85 -1.41
N GLN A 455 8.25 17.85 -2.25
CA GLN A 455 7.04 18.66 -2.16
C GLN A 455 5.79 17.89 -2.61
N TRP A 456 5.92 16.96 -3.56
CA TRP A 456 4.79 16.18 -4.07
C TRP A 456 5.20 14.79 -4.57
N PRO A 457 5.64 13.89 -3.67
CA PRO A 457 5.91 12.50 -4.03
C PRO A 457 4.63 11.80 -4.49
N VAL A 458 4.76 10.62 -5.08
CA VAL A 458 3.64 9.73 -5.40
C VAL A 458 3.78 8.42 -4.63
N VAL A 459 2.66 7.87 -4.15
CA VAL A 459 2.64 6.58 -3.46
C VAL A 459 2.02 5.54 -4.38
N ALA A 460 2.61 4.35 -4.41
CA ALA A 460 2.07 3.21 -5.15
C ALA A 460 2.39 1.89 -4.43
N GLU A 461 1.75 0.81 -4.88
CA GLU A 461 2.26 -0.55 -4.65
C GLU A 461 3.53 -0.82 -5.47
N HIS A 462 4.28 -1.89 -5.18
CA HIS A 462 5.44 -2.29 -5.99
C HIS A 462 5.05 -2.94 -7.32
N TYR A 463 3.85 -3.53 -7.40
CA TYR A 463 3.35 -4.12 -8.63
C TYR A 463 3.07 -3.04 -9.67
N GLY A 464 3.40 -3.33 -10.92
CA GLY A 464 3.01 -2.54 -12.08
C GLY A 464 2.92 -3.46 -13.29
N GLN A 465 1.89 -3.27 -14.11
CA GLN A 465 1.75 -3.94 -15.39
C GLN A 465 1.36 -2.92 -16.46
N TRP A 466 1.99 -3.03 -17.63
CA TRP A 466 1.67 -2.28 -18.83
C TRP A 466 1.67 -3.25 -20.00
N VAL A 467 0.53 -3.37 -20.68
CA VAL A 467 0.37 -4.13 -21.91
C VAL A 467 -0.04 -3.16 -23.01
N VAL A 468 0.59 -3.22 -24.18
CA VAL A 468 0.47 -2.22 -25.24
C VAL A 468 0.40 -2.91 -26.60
N GLU A 469 -0.48 -2.45 -27.49
CA GLU A 469 -0.47 -2.87 -28.89
C GLU A 469 0.75 -2.28 -29.62
N ASP A 470 1.53 -3.11 -30.33
CA ASP A 470 2.78 -2.65 -30.97
C ASP A 470 2.55 -1.95 -32.32
N HIS A 471 1.81 -0.84 -32.29
CA HIS A 471 1.41 -0.04 -33.44
C HIS A 471 1.83 1.43 -33.30
N PHE A 472 3.09 1.75 -33.64
CA PHE A 472 3.67 3.09 -33.49
C PHE A 472 4.22 3.63 -34.82
N VAL A 473 3.77 4.82 -35.23
CA VAL A 473 4.15 5.42 -36.53
C VAL A 473 5.50 6.15 -36.50
N GLY A 474 5.89 6.71 -35.35
CA GLY A 474 7.19 7.37 -35.15
C GLY A 474 8.23 6.50 -34.45
N GLY A 475 7.98 5.18 -34.31
CA GLY A 475 8.71 4.32 -33.38
C GLY A 475 8.36 4.60 -31.91
N ARG A 476 9.03 3.89 -31.01
CA ARG A 476 8.82 3.93 -29.56
C ARG A 476 10.09 3.56 -28.79
N PRO A 477 10.21 3.89 -27.49
CA PRO A 477 11.23 3.29 -26.64
C PRO A 477 11.03 1.77 -26.47
N ASP A 478 12.14 1.06 -26.26
CA ASP A 478 12.18 -0.40 -26.03
C ASP A 478 11.73 -0.79 -24.61
N TRP A 479 10.54 -0.36 -24.18
CA TRP A 479 10.04 -0.60 -22.81
C TRP A 479 9.89 -2.09 -22.44
N GLU A 480 9.90 -3.01 -23.41
CA GLU A 480 9.98 -4.46 -23.17
C GLU A 480 11.22 -4.87 -22.37
N LYS A 481 12.35 -4.14 -22.51
CA LYS A 481 13.58 -4.38 -21.75
C LYS A 481 13.41 -4.17 -20.25
N VAL A 482 12.34 -3.49 -19.84
CA VAL A 482 11.98 -3.18 -18.44
C VAL A 482 10.59 -3.67 -18.05
N GLY A 483 10.03 -4.62 -18.82
CA GLY A 483 8.84 -5.39 -18.42
C GLY A 483 7.50 -4.89 -18.94
N VAL A 484 7.47 -3.98 -19.94
CA VAL A 484 6.24 -3.69 -20.70
C VAL A 484 5.98 -4.82 -21.69
N LEU A 485 4.72 -5.23 -21.81
CA LEU A 485 4.30 -6.35 -22.65
C LEU A 485 3.71 -5.83 -23.97
N PHE A 486 4.48 -5.93 -25.05
CA PHE A 486 3.98 -5.65 -26.39
C PHE A 486 3.26 -6.87 -26.98
N VAL A 487 2.04 -6.65 -27.49
CA VAL A 487 1.13 -7.70 -27.96
C VAL A 487 0.41 -7.25 -29.23
N PRO A 488 -0.13 -8.19 -30.04
CA PRO A 488 -0.94 -7.83 -31.22
C PRO A 488 -2.38 -7.42 -30.88
N ASP A 489 -2.90 -7.82 -29.71
CA ASP A 489 -4.24 -7.51 -29.21
C ASP A 489 -4.20 -7.45 -27.68
N VAL A 490 -4.65 -6.32 -27.12
CA VAL A 490 -4.68 -6.06 -25.67
C VAL A 490 -5.97 -6.56 -25.00
N LYS A 491 -7.04 -6.81 -25.77
CA LYS A 491 -8.39 -7.11 -25.25
C LYS A 491 -8.45 -8.30 -24.29
N PRO A 492 -7.71 -9.42 -24.47
CA PRO A 492 -7.70 -10.50 -23.49
C PRO A 492 -7.18 -10.07 -22.11
N TYR A 493 -6.17 -9.19 -22.08
CA TYR A 493 -5.59 -8.65 -20.85
C TYR A 493 -6.53 -7.65 -20.17
N GLU A 494 -7.19 -6.78 -20.94
CA GLU A 494 -8.26 -5.90 -20.44
C GLU A 494 -9.41 -6.72 -19.82
N TYR A 495 -9.92 -7.74 -20.51
CA TYR A 495 -11.00 -8.59 -19.99
C TYR A 495 -10.61 -9.32 -18.71
N MET A 496 -9.40 -9.87 -18.64
CA MET A 496 -8.86 -10.50 -17.43
C MET A 496 -8.80 -9.51 -16.27
N LYS A 497 -8.20 -8.33 -16.47
CA LYS A 497 -8.06 -7.30 -15.44
C LYS A 497 -9.41 -6.71 -15.02
N LEU A 498 -10.32 -6.50 -15.95
CA LEU A 498 -11.68 -6.02 -15.69
C LEU A 498 -12.49 -7.02 -14.85
N ARG A 499 -12.48 -8.30 -15.21
CA ARG A 499 -13.29 -9.33 -14.54
C ARG A 499 -12.68 -9.74 -13.18
N LEU A 500 -11.38 -9.98 -13.13
CA LEU A 500 -10.70 -10.45 -11.91
C LEU A 500 -10.35 -9.30 -10.96
N LEU A 501 -9.64 -8.26 -11.40
CA LEU A 501 -9.23 -7.16 -10.52
C LEU A 501 -10.41 -6.22 -10.22
N ASN A 502 -10.98 -5.55 -11.24
CA ASN A 502 -12.04 -4.56 -11.02
C ASN A 502 -13.33 -5.25 -10.49
N GLY A 503 -13.64 -6.45 -10.98
CA GLY A 503 -14.75 -7.28 -10.49
C GLY A 503 -14.50 -7.81 -9.07
N GLY A 504 -13.28 -8.27 -8.75
CA GLY A 504 -12.91 -8.69 -7.39
C GLY A 504 -13.03 -7.57 -6.36
N HIS A 505 -12.55 -6.36 -6.69
CA HIS A 505 -12.78 -5.16 -5.89
C HIS A 505 -14.29 -4.88 -5.68
N SER A 506 -15.09 -4.98 -6.74
CA SER A 506 -16.54 -4.73 -6.67
C SER A 506 -17.27 -5.80 -5.85
N ALA A 507 -16.83 -7.06 -5.92
CA ALA A 507 -17.37 -8.15 -5.11
C ALA A 507 -17.01 -8.02 -3.62
N LEU A 508 -15.77 -7.59 -3.32
CA LEU A 508 -15.31 -7.32 -1.96
C LEU A 508 -16.06 -6.13 -1.32
N ALA A 509 -16.24 -5.02 -2.06
CA ALA A 509 -16.58 -3.71 -1.49
C ALA A 509 -17.82 -3.73 -0.58
N TYR A 510 -19.00 -4.04 -1.14
CA TYR A 510 -20.27 -3.91 -0.42
C TYR A 510 -20.39 -4.93 0.73
N LEU A 511 -19.93 -6.16 0.51
CA LEU A 511 -19.97 -7.22 1.51
C LEU A 511 -19.02 -6.93 2.68
N SER A 512 -17.84 -6.36 2.41
CA SER A 512 -16.89 -5.92 3.45
C SER A 512 -17.44 -4.77 4.27
N TYR A 513 -18.06 -3.77 3.63
CA TYR A 513 -18.69 -2.67 4.34
C TYR A 513 -19.82 -3.17 5.26
N LEU A 514 -20.67 -4.06 4.76
CA LEU A 514 -21.76 -4.67 5.52
C LEU A 514 -21.27 -5.64 6.62
N ALA A 515 -20.02 -6.10 6.55
CA ALA A 515 -19.33 -6.84 7.61
C ALA A 515 -18.59 -5.92 8.62
N GLY A 516 -18.61 -4.59 8.42
CA GLY A 516 -18.00 -3.60 9.31
C GLY A 516 -16.55 -3.23 8.98
N HIS A 517 -16.01 -3.67 7.84
CA HIS A 517 -14.63 -3.37 7.42
C HIS A 517 -14.55 -2.04 6.66
N LEU A 518 -13.65 -1.16 7.12
CA LEU A 518 -13.42 0.16 6.50
C LEU A 518 -12.29 0.16 5.45
N PHE A 519 -11.34 -0.75 5.58
CA PHE A 519 -10.15 -0.85 4.73
C PHE A 519 -10.03 -2.23 4.09
N VAL A 520 -9.54 -2.28 2.85
CA VAL A 520 -9.49 -3.48 2.02
C VAL A 520 -8.52 -4.53 2.58
N ASP A 521 -7.38 -4.10 3.15
CA ASP A 521 -6.40 -4.99 3.78
C ASP A 521 -6.96 -5.69 5.03
N LEU A 522 -7.69 -4.94 5.86
CA LEU A 522 -8.39 -5.49 7.04
C LEU A 522 -9.50 -6.45 6.63
N ALA A 523 -10.22 -6.12 5.56
CA ALA A 523 -11.25 -6.99 5.00
C ALA A 523 -10.64 -8.29 4.45
N MET A 524 -9.55 -8.24 3.68
CA MET A 524 -8.86 -9.43 3.18
C MET A 524 -8.26 -10.31 4.29
N GLY A 525 -7.93 -9.72 5.45
CA GLY A 525 -7.54 -10.44 6.66
C GLY A 525 -8.68 -11.19 7.37
N ASP A 526 -9.94 -10.91 7.04
CA ASP A 526 -11.10 -11.66 7.51
C ASP A 526 -11.28 -12.94 6.70
N ALA A 527 -11.31 -14.10 7.36
CA ALA A 527 -11.40 -15.40 6.71
C ALA A 527 -12.66 -15.57 5.84
N ALA A 528 -13.77 -14.90 6.17
CA ALA A 528 -14.99 -14.97 5.37
C ALA A 528 -14.88 -14.12 4.09
N VAL A 529 -14.33 -12.90 4.19
CA VAL A 529 -14.14 -12.00 3.04
C VAL A 529 -13.03 -12.52 2.13
N GLY A 530 -11.84 -12.78 2.68
CA GLY A 530 -10.69 -13.27 1.91
C GLY A 530 -11.00 -14.61 1.24
N GLY A 531 -11.66 -15.53 1.94
CA GLY A 531 -12.14 -16.80 1.38
C GLY A 531 -13.16 -16.59 0.25
N PHE A 532 -14.13 -15.69 0.43
CA PHE A 532 -15.10 -15.34 -0.62
C PHE A 532 -14.41 -14.73 -1.86
N VAL A 533 -13.44 -13.83 -1.70
CA VAL A 533 -12.71 -13.24 -2.84
C VAL A 533 -11.91 -14.30 -3.59
N VAL A 534 -11.20 -15.19 -2.90
CA VAL A 534 -10.49 -16.31 -3.55
C VAL A 534 -11.45 -17.16 -4.37
N THR A 535 -12.60 -17.56 -3.80
CA THR A 535 -13.59 -18.36 -4.53
C THR A 535 -14.26 -17.59 -5.66
N TYR A 536 -14.53 -16.28 -5.50
CA TYR A 536 -15.05 -15.43 -6.56
C TYR A 536 -14.09 -15.40 -7.77
N LEU A 537 -12.79 -15.14 -7.55
CA LEU A 537 -11.78 -15.13 -8.60
C LEU A 537 -11.68 -16.48 -9.33
N GLN A 538 -11.70 -17.59 -8.57
CA GLN A 538 -11.71 -18.94 -9.14
C GLN A 538 -12.98 -19.21 -9.97
N SER A 539 -14.15 -18.75 -9.51
CA SER A 539 -15.43 -18.94 -10.20
C SER A 539 -15.52 -18.22 -11.55
N LEU A 540 -14.76 -17.13 -11.74
CA LEU A 540 -14.73 -16.35 -12.97
C LEU A 540 -13.85 -16.95 -14.07
N LYS A 541 -12.85 -17.79 -13.75
CA LYS A 541 -11.89 -18.30 -14.74
C LYS A 541 -12.51 -18.93 -16.01
N PRO A 542 -13.64 -19.67 -15.95
CA PRO A 542 -14.27 -20.23 -17.15
C PRO A 542 -14.79 -19.18 -18.15
N CYS A 543 -14.92 -17.91 -17.74
CA CYS A 543 -15.31 -16.79 -18.61
C CYS A 543 -14.15 -15.82 -18.90
N ILE A 544 -12.90 -16.19 -18.61
CA ILE A 544 -11.73 -15.42 -19.06
C ILE A 544 -11.22 -16.06 -20.37
N PRO A 545 -11.03 -15.29 -21.46
CA PRO A 545 -10.41 -15.82 -22.67
C PRO A 545 -8.96 -16.26 -22.41
N GLU A 546 -8.36 -17.03 -23.31
CA GLU A 546 -6.93 -17.33 -23.22
C GLU A 546 -6.11 -16.03 -23.28
N VAL A 547 -5.25 -15.82 -22.27
CA VAL A 547 -4.39 -14.64 -22.18
C VAL A 547 -2.94 -15.11 -22.39
N PRO A 548 -2.30 -14.76 -23.52
CA PRO A 548 -0.97 -15.26 -23.84
C PRO A 548 0.06 -14.98 -22.74
N GLY A 549 0.76 -16.04 -22.32
CA GLY A 549 1.81 -15.95 -21.30
C GLY A 549 1.34 -15.72 -19.86
N VAL A 550 0.03 -15.74 -19.57
CA VAL A 550 -0.50 -15.52 -18.20
C VAL A 550 -1.12 -16.78 -17.63
N ASN A 551 -0.66 -17.17 -16.43
CA ASN A 551 -1.32 -18.17 -15.59
C ASN A 551 -2.39 -17.50 -14.71
N LEU A 552 -3.66 -17.87 -14.88
CA LEU A 552 -4.78 -17.29 -14.14
C LEU A 552 -4.78 -17.63 -12.63
N ASP A 553 -4.15 -18.74 -12.21
CA ASP A 553 -3.96 -19.03 -10.78
C ASP A 553 -2.93 -18.09 -10.16
N GLU A 554 -1.75 -17.97 -10.77
CA GLU A 554 -0.70 -17.05 -10.32
C GLU A 554 -1.18 -15.58 -10.33
N TYR A 555 -1.95 -15.18 -11.35
CA TYR A 555 -2.57 -13.86 -11.40
C TYR A 555 -3.60 -13.67 -10.27
N SER A 556 -4.46 -14.65 -9.99
CA SER A 556 -5.43 -14.58 -8.89
C SER A 556 -4.75 -14.48 -7.52
N ASP A 557 -3.72 -15.30 -7.26
CA ASP A 557 -2.92 -15.26 -6.04
C ASP A 557 -2.19 -13.92 -5.87
N MET A 558 -1.73 -13.34 -6.98
CA MET A 558 -1.11 -12.01 -7.03
C MET A 558 -2.13 -10.91 -6.68
N LEU A 559 -3.36 -10.97 -7.20
CA LEU A 559 -4.43 -10.03 -6.82
C LEU A 559 -4.77 -10.11 -5.33
N VAL A 560 -4.92 -11.33 -4.80
CA VAL A 560 -5.21 -11.55 -3.36
C VAL A 560 -4.13 -10.94 -2.48
N LYS A 561 -2.85 -11.11 -2.83
CA LYS A 561 -1.72 -10.46 -2.14
C LYS A 561 -1.77 -8.93 -2.24
N ARG A 562 -2.12 -8.36 -3.41
CA ARG A 562 -2.25 -6.90 -3.60
C ARG A 562 -3.38 -6.30 -2.78
N PHE A 563 -4.56 -6.93 -2.78
CA PHE A 563 -5.70 -6.48 -1.97
C PHE A 563 -5.40 -6.54 -0.47
N SER A 564 -4.53 -7.47 -0.05
CA SER A 564 -4.13 -7.65 1.35
C SER A 564 -3.07 -6.65 1.84
N ASN A 565 -2.56 -5.73 0.99
CA ASN A 565 -1.43 -4.86 1.30
C ASN A 565 -1.80 -3.73 2.30
N PRO A 566 -1.35 -3.78 3.57
CA PRO A 566 -1.77 -2.85 4.63
C PRO A 566 -1.16 -1.45 4.52
N TYR A 567 -0.24 -1.24 3.57
CA TYR A 567 0.45 0.04 3.38
C TYR A 567 -0.24 0.96 2.38
N ILE A 568 -1.17 0.41 1.57
CA ILE A 568 -2.03 1.16 0.64
C ILE A 568 -3.20 1.79 1.39
N LYS A 569 -3.76 1.08 2.39
CA LYS A 569 -4.94 1.50 3.18
C LYS A 569 -6.12 1.94 2.31
N ASP A 570 -6.41 1.16 1.26
CA ASP A 570 -7.52 1.50 0.38
C ASP A 570 -8.85 1.39 1.14
N LYS A 571 -9.75 2.34 0.92
CA LYS A 571 -11.02 2.42 1.63
C LYS A 571 -12.08 1.63 0.88
N VAL A 572 -12.77 0.76 1.61
CA VAL A 572 -13.90 -0.03 1.09
C VAL A 572 -14.98 0.89 0.50
N GLU A 573 -15.26 2.03 1.14
CA GLU A 573 -16.18 3.06 0.63
C GLU A 573 -15.79 3.60 -0.75
N ARG A 574 -14.48 3.77 -1.03
CA ARG A 574 -13.98 4.28 -2.32
C ARG A 574 -14.19 3.25 -3.44
N LEU A 575 -14.03 1.97 -3.11
CA LEU A 575 -14.34 0.89 -4.06
C LEU A 575 -15.85 0.81 -4.35
N ALA A 576 -16.70 1.11 -3.37
CA ALA A 576 -18.17 1.11 -3.47
C ALA A 576 -18.78 2.29 -4.27
N GLU A 577 -18.00 3.32 -4.62
CA GLU A 577 -18.48 4.45 -5.44
C GLU A 577 -18.83 4.00 -6.87
N ASP A 578 -19.79 4.66 -7.52
CA ASP A 578 -20.22 4.38 -8.90
C ASP A 578 -20.56 2.89 -9.17
N GLY A 579 -21.06 2.21 -8.14
CA GLY A 579 -21.29 0.78 -8.12
C GLY A 579 -22.16 0.26 -9.27
N SER A 580 -23.23 0.97 -9.64
CA SER A 580 -24.11 0.59 -10.73
C SER A 580 -23.39 0.49 -12.08
N LYS A 581 -22.42 1.38 -12.35
CA LYS A 581 -21.55 1.31 -13.54
C LYS A 581 -20.50 0.20 -13.40
N LYS A 582 -19.84 0.10 -12.24
CA LYS A 582 -18.79 -0.91 -11.98
C LYS A 582 -19.35 -2.32 -12.10
N LEU A 583 -20.51 -2.61 -11.50
CA LEU A 583 -21.17 -3.91 -11.58
C LEU A 583 -21.57 -4.24 -13.03
N TYR A 584 -22.19 -3.30 -13.75
CA TYR A 584 -22.53 -3.49 -15.16
C TYR A 584 -21.30 -3.90 -15.98
N ASN A 585 -20.20 -3.13 -15.89
CA ASN A 585 -18.98 -3.38 -16.66
C ASN A 585 -18.25 -4.67 -16.25
N THR A 586 -18.24 -5.03 -14.97
CA THR A 586 -17.41 -6.14 -14.45
C THR A 586 -18.14 -7.47 -14.34
N MET A 587 -19.47 -7.46 -14.15
CA MET A 587 -20.24 -8.67 -13.84
C MET A 587 -21.24 -9.06 -14.93
N ARG A 588 -21.73 -8.14 -15.78
CA ARG A 588 -22.77 -8.47 -16.78
C ARG A 588 -22.34 -9.56 -17.77
N GLY A 589 -21.15 -9.43 -18.35
CA GLY A 589 -20.58 -10.44 -19.25
C GLY A 589 -20.45 -11.81 -18.55
N PRO A 590 -19.74 -11.89 -17.41
CA PRO A 590 -19.66 -13.11 -16.61
C PRO A 590 -21.00 -13.75 -16.24
N ILE A 591 -22.04 -12.98 -15.90
CA ILE A 591 -23.38 -13.52 -15.61
C ILE A 591 -23.96 -14.26 -16.83
N LEU A 592 -23.92 -13.62 -18.01
CA LEU A 592 -24.41 -14.23 -19.25
C LEU A 592 -23.58 -15.48 -19.63
N GLU A 593 -22.26 -15.35 -19.59
CA GLU A 593 -21.33 -16.38 -20.05
C GLU A 593 -21.31 -17.61 -19.13
N LEU A 594 -21.23 -17.42 -17.81
CA LEU A 594 -21.28 -18.55 -16.87
C LEU A 594 -22.62 -19.27 -16.91
N THR A 595 -23.73 -18.54 -17.09
CA THR A 595 -25.07 -19.14 -17.29
C THR A 595 -25.12 -19.99 -18.57
N HIS A 596 -24.59 -19.47 -19.67
CA HIS A 596 -24.48 -20.19 -20.95
C HIS A 596 -23.56 -21.42 -20.86
N LEU A 597 -22.48 -21.33 -20.08
CA LEU A 597 -21.54 -22.43 -19.80
C LEU A 597 -22.03 -23.41 -18.72
N HIS A 598 -23.23 -23.19 -18.17
CA HIS A 598 -23.82 -23.95 -17.05
C HIS A 598 -22.87 -24.07 -15.84
N LYS A 599 -22.20 -22.95 -15.50
CA LYS A 599 -21.34 -22.79 -14.32
C LYS A 599 -22.09 -22.03 -13.22
N SER A 600 -21.62 -22.18 -11.97
CA SER A 600 -22.21 -21.50 -10.82
C SER A 600 -22.03 -19.99 -10.92
N THR A 601 -23.11 -19.24 -10.73
CA THR A 601 -23.12 -17.78 -10.66
C THR A 601 -23.19 -17.26 -9.21
N GLN A 602 -23.19 -18.14 -8.21
CA GLN A 602 -23.52 -17.78 -6.81
C GLN A 602 -22.59 -16.74 -6.18
N CYS A 603 -21.28 -16.77 -6.48
CA CYS A 603 -20.35 -15.75 -5.98
C CYS A 603 -20.68 -14.35 -6.57
N ILE A 604 -21.04 -14.27 -7.86
CA ILE A 604 -21.51 -13.03 -8.48
C ILE A 604 -22.87 -12.62 -7.89
N ALA A 605 -23.80 -13.56 -7.74
CA ALA A 605 -25.12 -13.30 -7.18
C ALA A 605 -25.03 -12.72 -5.76
N THR A 606 -24.09 -13.22 -4.95
CA THR A 606 -23.82 -12.74 -3.58
C THR A 606 -23.18 -11.35 -3.57
N ALA A 607 -22.24 -11.07 -4.48
CA ALA A 607 -21.69 -9.74 -4.67
C ALA A 607 -22.77 -8.70 -5.04
N VAL A 608 -23.65 -9.05 -6.00
CA VAL A 608 -24.77 -8.21 -6.43
C VAL A 608 -25.79 -8.02 -5.30
N ALA A 609 -26.09 -9.07 -4.52
CA ALA A 609 -26.95 -8.95 -3.34
C ALA A 609 -26.35 -8.02 -2.26
N GLY A 610 -25.02 -8.05 -2.08
CA GLY A 610 -24.30 -7.09 -1.24
C GLY A 610 -24.49 -5.65 -1.70
N PHE A 611 -24.36 -5.40 -3.01
CA PHE A 611 -24.66 -4.08 -3.59
C PHE A 611 -26.12 -3.66 -3.35
N ILE A 612 -27.10 -4.55 -3.57
CA ILE A 612 -28.52 -4.25 -3.33
C ILE A 612 -28.76 -3.88 -1.86
N LYS A 613 -28.19 -4.64 -0.90
CA LYS A 613 -28.33 -4.30 0.53
C LYS A 613 -27.66 -2.97 0.86
N PHE A 614 -26.45 -2.70 0.37
CA PHE A 614 -25.78 -1.41 0.57
C PHE A 614 -26.60 -0.25 -0.01
N MET A 615 -27.12 -0.41 -1.23
CA MET A 615 -27.93 0.58 -1.92
C MET A 615 -29.30 0.85 -1.26
N SER A 616 -29.76 -0.03 -0.34
CA SER A 616 -30.96 0.22 0.49
C SER A 616 -30.79 1.36 1.52
N GLY A 617 -29.58 1.89 1.70
CA GLY A 617 -29.32 3.03 2.59
C GLY A 617 -29.12 2.69 4.06
N THR A 618 -29.15 1.40 4.44
CA THR A 618 -28.89 0.94 5.81
C THR A 618 -27.93 -0.25 5.83
N ASP A 619 -27.14 -0.39 6.89
CA ASP A 619 -26.34 -1.58 7.17
C ASP A 619 -27.21 -2.77 7.66
N VAL A 620 -26.57 -3.85 8.12
CA VAL A 620 -27.26 -5.04 8.69
C VAL A 620 -27.81 -4.81 10.11
N HIS A 621 -27.49 -3.69 10.76
CA HIS A 621 -27.97 -3.29 12.08
C HIS A 621 -29.06 -2.20 12.03
N GLY A 622 -29.39 -1.70 10.83
CA GLY A 622 -30.32 -0.60 10.62
C GLY A 622 -29.69 0.79 10.76
N THR A 623 -28.36 0.89 10.88
CA THR A 623 -27.63 2.16 10.87
C THR A 623 -27.70 2.75 9.46
N PRO A 624 -28.05 4.04 9.29
CA PRO A 624 -27.99 4.70 7.99
C PRO A 624 -26.58 4.70 7.41
N ILE A 625 -26.45 4.35 6.14
CA ILE A 625 -25.19 4.47 5.39
C ILE A 625 -25.05 5.94 5.00
N PRO A 626 -24.04 6.68 5.51
CA PRO A 626 -24.06 8.14 5.54
C PRO A 626 -23.91 8.81 4.17
N CYS A 627 -23.34 8.12 3.18
CA CYS A 627 -23.18 8.65 1.83
C CYS A 627 -23.09 7.51 0.81
N ILE A 628 -24.12 7.37 -0.04
CA ILE A 628 -24.08 6.52 -1.23
C ILE A 628 -23.69 7.41 -2.41
N ARG A 629 -22.48 7.22 -2.95
CA ARG A 629 -21.98 7.93 -4.14
C ARG A 629 -22.17 7.04 -5.37
N ASP A 630 -23.33 7.14 -6.02
CA ASP A 630 -23.65 6.41 -7.24
C ASP A 630 -24.54 7.25 -8.17
N PRO A 631 -24.27 7.32 -9.49
CA PRO A 631 -25.05 8.11 -10.44
C PRO A 631 -26.51 7.65 -10.57
N GLN A 632 -26.83 6.40 -10.20
CA GLN A 632 -28.17 5.83 -10.21
C GLN A 632 -28.80 5.71 -8.82
N ALA A 633 -28.17 6.25 -7.76
CA ALA A 633 -28.68 6.15 -6.37
C ALA A 633 -30.16 6.57 -6.25
N ALA A 634 -30.54 7.69 -6.89
CA ALA A 634 -31.90 8.23 -6.82
C ALA A 634 -32.98 7.31 -7.41
N VAL A 635 -32.63 6.45 -8.38
CA VAL A 635 -33.55 5.47 -8.98
C VAL A 635 -33.42 4.08 -8.37
N LEU A 636 -32.29 3.75 -7.74
CA LEU A 636 -32.02 2.44 -7.15
C LEU A 636 -32.41 2.30 -5.68
N GLN A 637 -32.35 3.37 -4.87
CA GLN A 637 -32.55 3.26 -3.41
C GLN A 637 -33.90 2.64 -3.03
N GLN A 638 -35.01 3.09 -3.61
CA GLN A 638 -36.34 2.56 -3.28
C GLN A 638 -36.55 1.13 -3.79
N PRO A 639 -36.19 0.75 -5.05
CA PRO A 639 -36.15 -0.64 -5.48
C PRO A 639 -35.31 -1.54 -4.57
N CYS A 640 -34.09 -1.13 -4.22
CA CYS A 640 -33.20 -1.91 -3.35
C CYS A 640 -33.77 -2.09 -1.94
N LEU A 641 -34.42 -1.06 -1.39
CA LEU A 641 -35.14 -1.16 -0.11
C LEU A 641 -36.35 -2.12 -0.21
N ASN A 642 -37.12 -2.04 -1.31
CA ASN A 642 -38.23 -2.97 -1.57
C ASN A 642 -37.73 -4.43 -1.65
N SER A 643 -36.65 -4.68 -2.40
CA SER A 643 -36.00 -5.99 -2.51
C SER A 643 -35.51 -6.54 -1.17
N CYS A 644 -35.03 -5.68 -0.26
CA CYS A 644 -34.64 -6.10 1.10
C CYS A 644 -35.84 -6.53 1.97
N LEU A 645 -37.06 -6.12 1.62
CA LEU A 645 -38.30 -6.47 2.35
C LEU A 645 -39.05 -7.64 1.71
N SER A 646 -39.03 -7.75 0.38
CA SER A 646 -39.71 -8.81 -0.39
C SER A 646 -38.86 -10.04 -0.66
N PHE A 647 -37.53 -9.89 -0.59
CA PHE A 647 -36.55 -10.83 -1.14
C PHE A 647 -36.75 -11.13 -2.63
N ASP A 648 -37.13 -10.11 -3.41
CA ASP A 648 -37.18 -10.15 -4.88
C ASP A 648 -36.20 -9.12 -5.46
N ALA A 649 -35.12 -9.60 -6.09
CA ALA A 649 -34.07 -8.77 -6.68
C ALA A 649 -34.39 -8.23 -8.10
N THR A 650 -35.57 -8.54 -8.67
CA THR A 650 -35.89 -8.27 -10.08
C THR A 650 -35.73 -6.79 -10.48
N GLU A 651 -36.24 -5.85 -9.67
CA GLU A 651 -36.27 -4.43 -10.04
C GLU A 651 -34.86 -3.78 -10.04
N PRO A 652 -34.00 -3.94 -9.00
CA PRO A 652 -32.60 -3.52 -9.07
C PRO A 652 -31.81 -4.17 -10.21
N LEU A 653 -32.02 -5.47 -10.48
CA LEU A 653 -31.35 -6.17 -11.59
C LEU A 653 -31.76 -5.60 -12.95
N LEU A 654 -33.04 -5.23 -13.13
CA LEU A 654 -33.52 -4.59 -14.35
C LEU A 654 -32.85 -3.23 -14.59
N ILE A 655 -32.69 -2.42 -13.54
CA ILE A 655 -32.09 -1.08 -13.62
C ILE A 655 -30.58 -1.18 -13.90
N VAL A 656 -29.85 -2.05 -13.19
CA VAL A 656 -28.39 -2.16 -13.35
C VAL A 656 -27.99 -2.91 -14.61
N PHE A 657 -28.63 -4.05 -14.91
CA PHE A 657 -28.16 -4.99 -15.94
C PHE A 657 -29.09 -5.16 -17.15
N GLY A 658 -30.31 -4.63 -17.08
CA GLY A 658 -31.29 -4.74 -18.16
C GLY A 658 -32.01 -6.09 -18.25
N LYS A 659 -32.92 -6.17 -19.23
CA LYS A 659 -33.90 -7.27 -19.37
C LYS A 659 -33.27 -8.65 -19.59
N GLU A 660 -32.10 -8.72 -20.20
CA GLU A 660 -31.43 -10.00 -20.48
C GLU A 660 -31.01 -10.74 -19.21
N VAL A 661 -30.46 -10.03 -18.22
CA VAL A 661 -30.11 -10.65 -16.92
C VAL A 661 -31.36 -11.03 -16.14
N VAL A 662 -32.43 -10.22 -16.21
CA VAL A 662 -33.72 -10.53 -15.60
C VAL A 662 -34.41 -11.75 -16.23
N ALA A 663 -34.16 -12.03 -17.51
CA ALA A 663 -34.66 -13.24 -18.17
C ALA A 663 -33.99 -14.53 -17.65
N LEU A 664 -32.85 -14.43 -16.95
CA LEU A 664 -32.17 -15.57 -16.32
C LEU A 664 -32.79 -15.84 -14.93
N SER A 665 -33.98 -16.46 -14.91
CA SER A 665 -34.76 -16.69 -13.68
C SER A 665 -33.96 -17.33 -12.54
N ASN A 666 -33.04 -18.25 -12.87
CA ASN A 666 -32.17 -18.90 -11.88
C ASN A 666 -31.21 -17.90 -11.23
N PHE A 667 -30.61 -16.98 -11.98
CA PHE A 667 -29.73 -15.95 -11.45
C PHE A 667 -30.50 -14.94 -10.58
N VAL A 668 -31.69 -14.52 -11.01
CA VAL A 668 -32.58 -13.66 -10.20
C VAL A 668 -32.92 -14.34 -8.88
N GLN A 669 -33.17 -15.65 -8.89
CA GLN A 669 -33.42 -16.44 -7.69
C GLN A 669 -32.17 -16.57 -6.80
N GLU A 670 -30.97 -16.79 -7.36
CA GLU A 670 -29.71 -16.82 -6.61
C GLU A 670 -29.44 -15.48 -5.90
N VAL A 671 -29.59 -14.35 -6.59
CA VAL A 671 -29.43 -13.01 -6.00
C VAL A 671 -30.45 -12.78 -4.88
N SER A 672 -31.68 -13.22 -5.09
CA SER A 672 -32.77 -13.09 -4.11
C SER A 672 -32.51 -13.91 -2.84
N ILE A 673 -32.03 -15.15 -2.97
CA ILE A 673 -31.62 -16.01 -1.84
C ILE A 673 -30.41 -15.41 -1.12
N ALA A 674 -29.40 -14.94 -1.85
CA ALA A 674 -28.24 -14.29 -1.25
C ALA A 674 -28.62 -13.00 -0.51
N LEU A 675 -29.55 -12.21 -1.05
CA LEU A 675 -30.07 -11.00 -0.40
C LEU A 675 -30.82 -11.34 0.90
N GLN A 676 -31.64 -12.38 0.89
CA GLN A 676 -32.30 -12.90 2.09
C GLN A 676 -31.26 -13.30 3.16
N SER A 677 -30.21 -14.03 2.78
CA SER A 677 -29.12 -14.40 3.69
C SER A 677 -28.42 -13.16 4.28
N ILE A 678 -28.08 -12.17 3.46
CA ILE A 678 -27.44 -10.93 3.93
C ILE A 678 -28.35 -10.15 4.91
N VAL A 679 -29.67 -10.07 4.64
CA VAL A 679 -30.62 -9.34 5.48
C VAL A 679 -30.93 -10.06 6.81
N VAL A 680 -31.06 -11.40 6.78
CA VAL A 680 -31.48 -12.19 7.95
C VAL A 680 -30.29 -12.65 8.80
N ASP A 681 -29.21 -13.09 8.16
CA ASP A 681 -28.05 -13.73 8.80
C ASP A 681 -26.78 -12.87 8.78
N GLY A 682 -26.75 -11.79 7.99
CA GLY A 682 -25.60 -10.90 7.82
C GLY A 682 -24.61 -11.32 6.72
N ALA A 683 -23.87 -10.34 6.21
CA ALA A 683 -22.98 -10.51 5.06
C ALA A 683 -21.92 -11.61 5.22
N VAL A 684 -21.39 -11.79 6.44
CA VAL A 684 -20.40 -12.83 6.77
C VAL A 684 -20.94 -14.24 6.48
N ARG A 685 -22.19 -14.54 6.84
CA ARG A 685 -22.78 -15.87 6.60
C ARG A 685 -23.04 -16.11 5.11
N ALA A 686 -23.51 -15.09 4.41
CA ALA A 686 -23.74 -15.16 2.96
C ALA A 686 -22.43 -15.42 2.18
N MET A 687 -21.34 -14.73 2.54
CA MET A 687 -20.01 -14.97 1.96
C MET A 687 -19.53 -16.41 2.18
N LEU A 688 -19.66 -16.94 3.40
CA LEU A 688 -19.27 -18.33 3.71
C LEU A 688 -20.14 -19.36 2.97
N GLN A 689 -21.44 -19.11 2.82
CA GLN A 689 -22.35 -19.97 2.06
C GLN A 689 -22.01 -19.99 0.56
N ALA A 690 -21.74 -18.83 -0.03
CA ALA A 690 -21.36 -18.71 -1.44
C ALA A 690 -20.01 -19.39 -1.70
N ALA A 691 -19.01 -19.16 -0.84
CA ALA A 691 -17.70 -19.78 -0.94
C ALA A 691 -17.80 -21.32 -0.89
N ALA A 692 -18.57 -21.87 0.05
CA ALA A 692 -18.76 -23.32 0.20
C ALA A 692 -19.61 -23.98 -0.90
N SER A 693 -20.31 -23.20 -1.72
CA SER A 693 -21.18 -23.70 -2.81
C SER A 693 -20.54 -23.60 -4.20
N CYS A 694 -19.36 -22.97 -4.29
CA CYS A 694 -18.56 -22.86 -5.51
C CYS A 694 -17.30 -23.76 -5.49
N THR A 695 -17.01 -24.41 -4.35
CA THR A 695 -16.01 -25.47 -4.16
C THR A 695 -16.63 -26.86 -4.26
#